data_AF-A0A9P6WHF6-F1
#
_entry.id   AF-A0A9P6WHF6-F1
#
_cell.length_a   1.000
_cell.length_b   1.000
_cell.length_c   1.000
_cell.angle_alpha   90.00
_cell.angle_beta   90.00
_cell.angle_gamma   90.00
#
_symmetry.space_group_name_H-M   'P 1'
#
loop_
_entity.id
_entity.type
_entity.pdbx_description
1 polymer ?
#
loop_
_entity_poly.entity_id
_entity_poly.type
_entity_poly.pdbx_seq_one_letter_code
_entity_poly.pdbx_strand_id
1 'polypeptide(L)'
;MLSFASLLLTFSALVNAETDISYAPVSDVCPALNSSAIYNDTTHEGFVRSNYLISQDEYSYVSARQIRTTENLINFLDNLNIPDYNETSFSNYFEILNQSTINVGLSFSGGGFRALFTGAGEIMALDSRTTYNSSLKGLLDSSTYIAGLSGGSILLSTLAFNNWTSVENLIDDNSTSIWNTTHSPISKDLSYWKELLAEVEPKKEAGYEITLLDIYGRILSRYMFEQDDDSYGLNTLWSDLKYSAPFQDYEIPFPIISATGGVDNNISDYSLNVFEITPFEFGSFSPLVGGFIPIEILGTSLEAGLPSNFSSCTYDFDNVGFLTAASSNILADFQDILTGFLAGNETDIELVSTILGQNITVQYAELILNLVNSNYNHTLFGIVNNPFYETSLSSNNSDIEEFNELKLVDGGFFSESIPLDSYLAPVRSIDVVFAFDNSASSTDNWPDGDSLFATEERWFESYPNDNFYELPSSIEDFVELGLNKKPSFFGCNGSSLITDLNNPNATVEFNIMKPLIVYIPNNNITYMSNITNYQFSLEERDALVENGFELAQNDDEDDFAQCIGCAIIRRSEERADIELSPFCQSCFEKYCYTDSYTPDYTNISESAPYSVYASSAVPSQLSSIVTKSKSTASIAFPTSFSA
;
A
#
# COMPACT_ATOMS: atom_id res chain seq x y z
N MET A 1 -29.94 -18.19 -63.52
CA MET A 1 -30.93 -17.59 -62.60
C MET A 1 -30.97 -18.48 -61.37
N LEU A 2 -30.30 -18.06 -60.29
CA LEU A 2 -30.89 -17.68 -58.99
C LEU A 2 -31.47 -18.88 -58.23
N SER A 3 -31.19 -19.17 -56.95
CA SER A 3 -30.30 -18.59 -55.93
C SER A 3 -30.48 -19.40 -54.64
N PHE A 4 -29.36 -19.68 -53.95
CA PHE A 4 -29.11 -19.70 -52.49
C PHE A 4 -30.12 -20.24 -51.45
N ALA A 5 -29.48 -20.96 -50.50
CA ALA A 5 -29.64 -20.95 -49.03
C ALA A 5 -30.16 -22.27 -48.43
N SER A 6 -29.56 -22.91 -47.43
CA SER A 6 -28.27 -22.83 -46.72
C SER A 6 -28.17 -24.13 -45.93
N LEU A 7 -27.04 -24.83 -46.03
CA LEU A 7 -26.72 -26.00 -45.21
C LEU A 7 -25.77 -25.52 -44.11
N LEU A 8 -26.24 -25.46 -42.86
CA LEU A 8 -25.38 -25.21 -41.69
C LEU A 8 -25.56 -26.38 -40.72
N LEU A 9 -24.58 -27.28 -40.77
CA LEU A 9 -24.33 -28.29 -39.76
C LEU A 9 -23.85 -27.57 -38.50
N THR A 10 -24.63 -27.69 -37.43
CA THR A 10 -24.23 -27.31 -36.08
C THR A 10 -23.18 -28.32 -35.59
N PHE A 11 -21.91 -27.94 -35.66
CA PHE A 11 -20.87 -28.54 -34.82
C PHE A 11 -21.01 -27.92 -33.43
N SER A 12 -21.66 -28.65 -32.52
CA SER A 12 -21.56 -28.40 -31.10
C SER A 12 -20.16 -28.83 -30.64
N ALA A 13 -19.21 -27.90 -30.74
CA ALA A 13 -17.98 -27.97 -29.95
C ALA A 13 -18.33 -27.39 -28.58
N LEU A 14 -18.51 -28.28 -27.60
CA LEU A 14 -18.27 -27.95 -26.20
C LEU A 14 -16.78 -27.60 -26.12
N VAL A 15 -16.47 -26.31 -26.19
CA VAL A 15 -15.19 -25.80 -25.72
C VAL A 15 -15.31 -25.77 -24.21
N ASN A 16 -14.87 -26.84 -23.55
CA ASN A 16 -14.28 -26.66 -22.23
C ASN A 16 -13.01 -25.83 -22.49
N ALA A 17 -13.12 -24.51 -22.37
CA ALA A 17 -11.95 -23.70 -22.13
C ALA A 17 -11.55 -24.02 -20.69
N GLU A 18 -10.73 -25.05 -20.50
CA GLU A 18 -9.76 -24.96 -19.41
C GLU A 18 -8.94 -23.71 -19.77
N THR A 19 -9.18 -22.62 -19.05
CA THR A 19 -8.30 -21.45 -19.10
C THR A 19 -6.94 -21.96 -18.64
N ASP A 20 -5.98 -22.09 -19.56
CA ASP A 20 -4.61 -22.42 -19.21
C ASP A 20 -4.11 -21.32 -18.25
N ILE A 21 -3.98 -21.67 -16.98
CA ILE A 21 -3.43 -20.79 -15.94
C ILE A 21 -2.01 -20.43 -16.37
N SER A 22 -1.73 -19.13 -16.50
CA SER A 22 -0.48 -18.63 -17.07
C SER A 22 -0.02 -17.36 -16.37
N TYR A 23 1.30 -17.21 -16.24
CA TYR A 23 1.95 -15.99 -15.78
C TYR A 23 2.12 -14.96 -16.93
N ALA A 24 1.74 -15.31 -18.16
CA ALA A 24 1.93 -14.47 -19.33
C ALA A 24 0.93 -13.31 -19.38
N PRO A 25 1.39 -12.05 -19.55
CA PRO A 25 0.51 -10.96 -19.93
C PRO A 25 -0.13 -11.22 -21.29
N VAL A 26 -1.33 -10.68 -21.51
CA VAL A 26 -2.10 -10.88 -22.74
C VAL A 26 -2.33 -9.57 -23.47
N SER A 27 -2.46 -9.66 -24.80
CA SER A 27 -2.75 -8.50 -25.65
C SER A 27 -4.22 -8.50 -26.04
N ASP A 28 -4.93 -7.41 -25.77
CA ASP A 28 -6.31 -7.20 -26.19
C ASP A 28 -6.60 -5.73 -26.52
N VAL A 29 -7.81 -5.44 -26.96
CA VAL A 29 -8.28 -4.09 -27.26
C VAL A 29 -8.21 -3.22 -26.01
N CYS A 30 -7.65 -2.02 -26.16
CA CYS A 30 -7.55 -1.05 -25.09
C CYS A 30 -8.94 -0.62 -24.59
N PRO A 31 -9.09 -0.27 -23.30
CA PRO A 31 -10.35 0.23 -22.77
C PRO A 31 -10.84 1.44 -23.57
N ALA A 32 -12.13 1.47 -23.87
CA ALA A 32 -12.73 2.57 -24.64
C ALA A 32 -12.70 3.92 -23.87
N LEU A 33 -12.54 3.86 -22.55
CA LEU A 33 -12.58 4.97 -21.61
C LEU A 33 -11.57 4.69 -20.49
N ASN A 34 -10.88 5.74 -20.03
CA ASN A 34 -10.16 5.71 -18.75
C ASN A 34 -11.19 5.87 -17.62
N SER A 35 -11.71 4.77 -17.07
CA SER A 35 -12.72 4.80 -16.01
C SER A 35 -12.24 5.53 -14.75
N SER A 36 -10.92 5.56 -14.54
CA SER A 36 -10.31 6.20 -13.39
C SER A 36 -10.32 7.73 -13.48
N ALA A 37 -10.41 8.31 -14.68
CA ALA A 37 -10.36 9.75 -14.89
C ALA A 37 -11.70 10.46 -14.69
N ILE A 38 -11.69 11.56 -13.91
CA ILE A 38 -12.78 12.53 -13.90
C ILE A 38 -12.72 13.30 -15.22
N TYR A 39 -13.67 13.07 -16.12
CA TYR A 39 -13.68 13.64 -17.48
C TYR A 39 -13.75 15.18 -17.50
N ASN A 40 -12.58 15.80 -17.49
CA ASN A 40 -12.33 17.16 -17.97
C ASN A 40 -10.97 17.12 -18.70
N ASP A 41 -10.82 17.80 -19.84
CA ASP A 41 -9.63 17.70 -20.70
C ASP A 41 -8.31 18.19 -20.01
N THR A 42 -8.38 18.66 -18.76
CA THR A 42 -7.25 19.15 -17.94
C THR A 42 -6.82 18.20 -16.82
N THR A 43 -7.43 17.01 -16.70
CA THR A 43 -7.19 16.06 -15.59
C THR A 43 -6.56 14.74 -16.01
N HIS A 44 -6.25 14.56 -17.30
CA HIS A 44 -5.59 13.37 -17.82
C HIS A 44 -4.86 13.66 -19.14
N GLU A 45 -3.88 12.81 -19.46
CA GLU A 45 -3.22 12.72 -20.74
C GLU A 45 -3.35 11.27 -21.22
N GLY A 46 -4.20 11.05 -22.23
CA GLY A 46 -4.57 9.69 -22.67
C GLY A 46 -5.14 8.84 -21.52
N PHE A 47 -4.53 7.69 -21.25
CA PHE A 47 -4.87 6.79 -20.15
C PHE A 47 -4.23 7.18 -18.81
N VAL A 48 -3.35 8.17 -18.78
CA VAL A 48 -2.71 8.61 -17.53
C VAL A 48 -3.50 9.76 -16.93
N ARG A 49 -4.07 9.54 -15.76
CA ARG A 49 -4.77 10.56 -14.98
C ARG A 49 -3.76 11.38 -14.17
N SER A 50 -3.99 12.68 -13.99
CA SER A 50 -3.15 13.50 -13.12
C SER A 50 -3.40 13.25 -11.64
N ASN A 51 -2.40 13.51 -10.80
CA ASN A 51 -2.41 13.29 -9.34
C ASN A 51 -3.20 14.35 -8.53
N TYR A 52 -3.88 15.31 -9.17
CA TYR A 52 -4.59 16.39 -8.46
C TYR A 52 -5.81 15.93 -7.65
N LEU A 53 -6.35 14.75 -7.94
CA LEU A 53 -7.50 14.14 -7.27
C LEU A 53 -7.24 12.64 -7.10
N ILE A 54 -8.13 11.92 -6.41
CA ILE A 54 -8.19 10.46 -6.50
C ILE A 54 -9.05 10.04 -7.71
N SER A 55 -8.95 8.80 -8.16
CA SER A 55 -9.78 8.30 -9.25
C SER A 55 -11.25 8.21 -8.87
N GLN A 56 -12.12 8.19 -9.88
CA GLN A 56 -13.54 7.97 -9.66
C GLN A 56 -13.82 6.62 -9.00
N ASP A 57 -13.02 5.60 -9.30
CA ASP A 57 -13.14 4.26 -8.72
C ASP A 57 -12.73 4.24 -7.24
N GLU A 58 -11.59 4.86 -6.86
CA GLU A 58 -11.21 5.04 -5.45
C GLU A 58 -12.27 5.84 -4.70
N TYR A 59 -12.72 6.98 -5.25
CA TYR A 59 -13.75 7.80 -4.63
C TYR A 59 -15.05 7.01 -4.39
N SER A 60 -15.48 6.22 -5.38
CA SER A 60 -16.72 5.43 -5.28
C SER A 60 -16.59 4.33 -4.24
N TYR A 61 -15.45 3.64 -4.18
CA TYR A 61 -15.17 2.62 -3.18
C TYR A 61 -15.15 3.21 -1.77
N VAL A 62 -14.35 4.26 -1.56
CA VAL A 62 -14.18 4.92 -0.26
C VAL A 62 -15.51 5.50 0.23
N SER A 63 -16.28 6.15 -0.63
CA SER A 63 -17.60 6.69 -0.26
C SER A 63 -18.59 5.60 0.16
N ALA A 64 -18.56 4.43 -0.50
CA ALA A 64 -19.41 3.31 -0.14
C ALA A 64 -18.95 2.64 1.17
N ARG A 65 -17.64 2.45 1.34
CA ARG A 65 -17.03 1.93 2.57
C ARG A 65 -17.31 2.84 3.76
N GLN A 66 -17.31 4.16 3.58
CA GLN A 66 -17.58 5.13 4.64
C GLN A 66 -18.92 4.92 5.35
N ILE A 67 -19.91 4.32 4.68
CA ILE A 67 -21.19 3.93 5.32
C ILE A 67 -20.94 2.89 6.42
N ARG A 68 -20.07 1.91 6.17
CA ARG A 68 -19.70 0.86 7.13
C ARG A 68 -18.75 1.39 8.19
N THR A 69 -17.70 2.11 7.78
CA THR A 69 -16.69 2.59 8.74
C THR A 69 -17.28 3.58 9.73
N THR A 70 -18.27 4.40 9.33
CA THR A 70 -18.95 5.31 10.26
C THR A 70 -19.69 4.55 11.38
N GLU A 71 -20.43 3.49 11.03
CA GLU A 71 -21.13 2.67 12.03
C GLU A 71 -20.15 1.93 12.94
N ASN A 72 -19.12 1.31 12.35
CA ASN A 72 -18.08 0.61 13.10
C ASN A 72 -17.31 1.55 14.02
N LEU A 73 -16.99 2.76 13.56
CA LEU A 73 -16.25 3.74 14.33
C LEU A 73 -17.05 4.26 15.52
N ILE A 74 -18.35 4.53 15.34
CA ILE A 74 -19.23 4.91 16.45
C ILE A 74 -19.24 3.80 17.50
N ASN A 75 -19.44 2.55 17.08
CA ASN A 75 -19.44 1.40 18.00
C ASN A 75 -18.09 1.24 18.71
N PHE A 76 -16.98 1.40 17.98
CA PHE A 76 -15.64 1.36 18.52
C PHE A 76 -15.44 2.44 19.61
N LEU A 77 -15.71 3.71 19.30
CA LEU A 77 -15.54 4.82 20.23
C LEU A 77 -16.48 4.73 21.44
N ASP A 78 -17.73 4.30 21.25
CA ASP A 78 -18.68 4.08 22.34
C ASP A 78 -18.18 2.97 23.30
N ASN A 79 -17.55 1.92 22.77
CA ASN A 79 -17.01 0.82 23.58
C ASN A 79 -15.76 1.19 24.38
N LEU A 80 -14.99 2.21 23.95
CA LEU A 80 -13.81 2.69 24.68
C LEU A 80 -14.19 3.34 26.02
N ASN A 81 -15.43 3.81 26.18
CA ASN A 81 -15.91 4.55 27.36
C ASN A 81 -14.99 5.74 27.70
N ILE A 82 -14.66 6.55 26.69
CA ILE A 82 -13.78 7.72 26.82
C ILE A 82 -14.40 8.69 27.85
N PRO A 83 -13.69 9.00 28.96
CA PRO A 83 -14.15 9.99 29.93
C PRO A 83 -14.51 11.32 29.24
N ASP A 84 -15.50 12.02 29.79
CA ASP A 84 -16.11 13.24 29.23
C ASP A 84 -17.03 13.02 28.00
N TYR A 85 -17.03 11.84 27.37
CA TYR A 85 -17.94 11.48 26.27
C TYR A 85 -18.98 10.40 26.65
N ASN A 86 -18.86 9.81 27.85
CA ASN A 86 -19.66 8.66 28.32
C ASN A 86 -21.18 8.86 28.44
N GLU A 87 -21.68 10.10 28.42
CA GLU A 87 -23.12 10.37 28.61
C GLU A 87 -23.91 10.42 27.28
N THR A 88 -23.22 10.39 26.13
CA THR A 88 -23.84 10.48 24.80
C THR A 88 -23.10 9.60 23.81
N SER A 89 -23.83 8.81 23.01
CA SER A 89 -23.21 8.06 21.90
C SER A 89 -22.47 9.01 20.95
N PHE A 90 -21.34 8.56 20.41
CA PHE A 90 -20.58 9.26 19.38
C PHE A 90 -21.39 9.56 18.12
N SER A 91 -22.49 8.83 17.87
CA SER A 91 -23.46 9.18 16.82
C SER A 91 -24.03 10.59 17.03
N ASN A 92 -24.41 10.96 18.25
CA ASN A 92 -24.94 12.29 18.55
C ASN A 92 -23.82 13.34 18.51
N TYR A 93 -22.61 12.95 18.91
CA TYR A 93 -21.46 13.82 18.87
C TYR A 93 -21.12 14.24 17.42
N PHE A 94 -21.05 13.27 16.50
CA PHE A 94 -20.81 13.55 15.08
C PHE A 94 -21.92 14.37 14.42
N GLU A 95 -23.19 14.22 14.85
CA GLU A 95 -24.27 15.12 14.42
C GLU A 95 -24.03 16.57 14.85
N ILE A 96 -23.52 16.81 16.07
CA ILE A 96 -23.17 18.15 16.56
C ILE A 96 -22.02 18.75 15.76
N LEU A 97 -21.02 17.94 15.43
CA LEU A 97 -19.88 18.36 14.59
C LEU A 97 -20.26 18.64 13.14
N ASN A 98 -21.48 18.32 12.72
CA ASN A 98 -21.91 18.34 11.32
C ASN A 98 -20.91 17.60 10.41
N GLN A 99 -20.33 16.52 10.93
CA GLN A 99 -19.33 15.70 10.25
C GLN A 99 -19.85 14.27 10.16
N SER A 100 -19.90 13.75 8.95
CA SER A 100 -20.49 12.43 8.70
C SER A 100 -19.48 11.28 8.69
N THR A 101 -18.17 11.56 8.59
CA THR A 101 -17.13 10.55 8.38
C THR A 101 -15.79 10.99 9.00
N ILE A 102 -14.99 10.03 9.46
CA ILE A 102 -13.57 10.20 9.81
C ILE A 102 -12.78 9.19 8.98
N ASN A 103 -11.72 9.65 8.31
CA ASN A 103 -10.85 8.79 7.53
C ASN A 103 -9.66 8.34 8.36
N VAL A 104 -9.66 7.05 8.71
CA VAL A 104 -8.56 6.40 9.45
C VAL A 104 -7.68 5.61 8.46
N GLY A 105 -6.36 5.83 8.53
CA GLY A 105 -5.35 5.08 7.78
C GLY A 105 -4.56 4.13 8.67
N LEU A 106 -4.18 2.96 8.13
CA LEU A 106 -3.32 1.96 8.80
C LEU A 106 -2.07 1.70 7.97
N SER A 107 -0.90 2.04 8.49
CA SER A 107 0.37 1.95 7.76
C SER A 107 1.28 0.90 8.39
N PHE A 108 1.66 -0.11 7.60
CA PHE A 108 2.52 -1.21 8.03
C PHE A 108 3.88 -1.12 7.33
N SER A 109 4.94 -1.02 8.13
CA SER A 109 6.27 -0.77 7.60
C SER A 109 6.90 -1.95 6.86
N GLY A 110 8.04 -1.66 6.22
CA GLY A 110 9.00 -2.66 5.79
C GLY A 110 9.82 -3.28 6.93
N GLY A 111 10.61 -4.30 6.57
CA GLY A 111 11.39 -5.10 7.53
C GLY A 111 11.34 -6.61 7.28
N GLY A 112 11.05 -7.05 6.06
CA GLY A 112 10.99 -8.48 5.70
C GLY A 112 9.99 -9.26 6.55
N PHE A 113 10.32 -10.51 6.89
CA PHE A 113 9.39 -11.39 7.61
C PHE A 113 9.13 -10.95 9.06
N ARG A 114 10.03 -10.17 9.67
CA ARG A 114 9.77 -9.53 10.97
C ARG A 114 8.57 -8.59 10.88
N ALA A 115 8.59 -7.68 9.90
CA ALA A 115 7.51 -6.73 9.70
C ALA A 115 6.21 -7.42 9.27
N LEU A 116 6.30 -8.48 8.47
CA LEU A 116 5.14 -9.34 8.14
C LEU A 116 4.47 -9.89 9.41
N PHE A 117 5.20 -10.60 10.26
CA PHE A 117 4.58 -11.31 11.39
C PHE A 117 4.25 -10.39 12.57
N THR A 118 5.10 -9.42 12.87
CA THR A 118 4.76 -8.41 13.89
C THR A 118 3.55 -7.59 13.43
N GLY A 119 3.53 -7.17 12.16
CA GLY A 119 2.39 -6.51 11.52
C GLY A 119 1.11 -7.35 11.53
N ALA A 120 1.22 -8.67 11.35
CA ALA A 120 0.07 -9.57 11.43
C ALA A 120 -0.54 -9.54 12.84
N GLY A 121 0.29 -9.53 13.89
CA GLY A 121 -0.14 -9.35 15.26
C GLY A 121 -0.86 -8.02 15.49
N GLU A 122 -0.29 -6.94 14.97
CA GLU A 122 -0.85 -5.60 15.06
C GLU A 122 -2.23 -5.54 14.37
N ILE A 123 -2.36 -6.06 13.14
CA ILE A 123 -3.66 -6.18 12.45
C ILE A 123 -4.65 -7.02 13.28
N MET A 124 -4.20 -8.16 13.83
CA MET A 124 -5.05 -9.05 14.63
C MET A 124 -5.64 -8.34 15.85
N ALA A 125 -4.87 -7.46 16.51
CA ALA A 125 -5.36 -6.67 17.63
C ALA A 125 -6.46 -5.68 17.21
N LEU A 126 -6.42 -5.16 15.98
CA LEU A 126 -7.42 -4.21 15.49
C LEU A 126 -8.67 -4.88 14.92
N ASP A 127 -8.59 -6.16 14.56
CA ASP A 127 -9.62 -6.91 13.82
C ASP A 127 -10.82 -7.31 14.68
N SER A 128 -12.05 -6.90 14.31
CA SER A 128 -13.26 -7.30 15.04
C SER A 128 -13.52 -8.82 15.07
N ARG A 129 -12.86 -9.58 14.20
CA ARG A 129 -13.01 -11.04 14.11
C ARG A 129 -12.18 -11.79 15.14
N THR A 130 -11.19 -11.13 15.76
CA THR A 130 -10.31 -11.82 16.71
C THR A 130 -11.08 -12.35 17.92
N THR A 131 -10.80 -13.57 18.38
CA THR A 131 -11.35 -14.10 19.62
C THR A 131 -10.53 -13.74 20.84
N TYR A 132 -9.30 -13.27 20.63
CA TYR A 132 -8.45 -12.72 21.69
C TYR A 132 -9.04 -11.42 22.25
N ASN A 133 -8.71 -11.13 23.51
CA ASN A 133 -9.17 -9.91 24.14
C ASN A 133 -8.30 -8.75 23.65
N SER A 134 -8.88 -7.85 22.86
CA SER A 134 -8.19 -6.62 22.45
C SER A 134 -8.98 -5.36 22.79
N SER A 135 -8.28 -4.39 23.38
CA SER A 135 -8.81 -3.06 23.68
C SER A 135 -9.02 -2.20 22.43
N LEU A 136 -8.35 -2.52 21.32
CA LEU A 136 -8.46 -1.83 20.03
C LEU A 136 -9.30 -2.57 18.99
N LYS A 137 -9.99 -3.64 19.41
CA LYS A 137 -10.83 -4.47 18.55
C LYS A 137 -11.92 -3.65 17.84
N GLY A 138 -11.95 -3.74 16.51
CA GLY A 138 -12.89 -3.02 15.64
C GLY A 138 -12.29 -1.78 14.97
N LEU A 139 -11.05 -1.41 15.28
CA LEU A 139 -10.37 -0.33 14.59
C LEU A 139 -10.11 -0.67 13.11
N LEU A 140 -9.77 -1.92 12.77
CA LEU A 140 -9.58 -2.34 11.37
C LEU A 140 -10.86 -2.14 10.54
N ASP A 141 -12.00 -2.52 11.12
CA ASP A 141 -13.32 -2.37 10.53
C ASP A 141 -13.75 -0.90 10.39
N SER A 142 -13.15 -0.02 11.19
CA SER A 142 -13.35 1.43 11.19
C SER A 142 -12.40 2.16 10.25
N SER A 143 -11.35 1.49 9.75
CA SER A 143 -10.33 2.09 8.90
C SER A 143 -10.80 2.29 7.45
N THR A 144 -10.49 3.44 6.87
CA THR A 144 -10.81 3.76 5.47
C THR A 144 -9.75 3.22 4.52
N TYR A 145 -8.47 3.33 4.90
CA TYR A 145 -7.31 2.98 4.08
C TYR A 145 -6.36 2.05 4.84
N ILE A 146 -5.66 1.19 4.12
CA ILE A 146 -4.58 0.35 4.64
C ILE A 146 -3.43 0.33 3.63
N ALA A 147 -2.21 0.51 4.11
CA ALA A 147 -1.02 0.55 3.29
C ALA A 147 0.10 -0.30 3.86
N GLY A 148 0.88 -0.92 2.98
CA GLY A 148 2.06 -1.68 3.36
C GLY A 148 3.17 -1.54 2.34
N LEU A 149 4.42 -1.60 2.78
CA LEU A 149 5.58 -1.74 1.88
C LEU A 149 6.49 -2.86 2.39
N SER A 150 7.29 -3.45 1.50
CA SER A 150 8.19 -4.55 1.84
C SER A 150 7.51 -5.68 2.63
N GLY A 151 7.94 -5.97 3.86
CA GLY A 151 7.27 -6.94 4.75
C GLY A 151 5.78 -6.65 4.97
N GLY A 152 5.39 -5.38 5.10
CA GLY A 152 4.00 -4.94 5.20
C GLY A 152 3.20 -5.12 3.91
N SER A 153 3.84 -5.08 2.72
CA SER A 153 3.15 -5.39 1.47
C SER A 153 2.91 -6.89 1.32
N ILE A 154 3.83 -7.74 1.77
CA ILE A 154 3.61 -9.20 1.84
C ILE A 154 2.41 -9.52 2.75
N LEU A 155 2.31 -8.83 3.90
CA LEU A 155 1.19 -8.97 4.84
C LEU A 155 -0.13 -8.61 4.15
N LEU A 156 -0.21 -7.38 3.62
CA LEU A 156 -1.43 -6.86 3.01
C LEU A 156 -1.86 -7.69 1.79
N SER A 157 -0.93 -8.03 0.90
CA SER A 157 -1.20 -8.89 -0.26
C SER A 157 -1.71 -10.26 0.16
N THR A 158 -1.13 -10.88 1.21
CA THR A 158 -1.61 -12.17 1.69
C THR A 158 -3.08 -12.06 2.13
N LEU A 159 -3.44 -11.10 2.98
CA LEU A 159 -4.81 -11.00 3.48
C LEU A 159 -5.78 -10.62 2.36
N ALA A 160 -5.46 -9.62 1.54
CA ALA A 160 -6.31 -9.13 0.47
C ALA A 160 -6.69 -10.22 -0.55
N PHE A 161 -5.72 -11.03 -0.99
CA PHE A 161 -5.92 -12.00 -2.05
C PHE A 161 -6.27 -13.41 -1.57
N ASN A 162 -6.42 -13.62 -0.26
CA ASN A 162 -6.95 -14.86 0.33
C ASN A 162 -8.32 -14.62 0.98
N ASN A 163 -9.22 -14.01 0.22
CA ASN A 163 -10.60 -13.72 0.61
C ASN A 163 -10.71 -12.92 1.92
N TRP A 164 -9.79 -11.98 2.13
CA TRP A 164 -9.70 -11.17 3.35
C TRP A 164 -9.68 -12.02 4.63
N THR A 165 -9.03 -13.19 4.63
CA THR A 165 -8.92 -14.02 5.83
C THR A 165 -8.33 -13.24 7.01
N SER A 166 -8.72 -13.57 8.25
CA SER A 166 -8.13 -12.97 9.45
C SER A 166 -6.79 -13.63 9.76
N VAL A 167 -5.86 -12.86 10.36
CA VAL A 167 -4.58 -13.39 10.84
C VAL A 167 -4.78 -14.57 11.79
N GLU A 168 -5.73 -14.48 12.73
CA GLU A 168 -6.05 -15.55 13.68
C GLU A 168 -6.37 -16.88 12.97
N ASN A 169 -7.26 -16.86 11.98
CA ASN A 169 -7.59 -18.06 11.20
C ASN A 169 -6.35 -18.65 10.48
N LEU A 170 -5.45 -17.82 9.95
CA LEU A 170 -4.24 -18.30 9.27
C LEU A 170 -3.26 -18.96 10.22
N ILE A 171 -3.05 -18.40 11.40
CA ILE A 171 -2.09 -18.95 12.36
C ILE A 171 -2.64 -20.20 13.08
N ASP A 172 -3.95 -20.25 13.33
CA ASP A 172 -4.61 -21.39 13.98
C ASP A 172 -4.81 -22.59 13.05
N ASP A 173 -4.86 -22.37 11.73
CA ASP A 173 -4.99 -23.43 10.75
C ASP A 173 -3.65 -24.10 10.43
N ASN A 174 -3.34 -25.20 11.12
CA ASN A 174 -2.13 -25.98 10.85
C ASN A 174 -2.14 -26.73 9.50
N SER A 175 -3.23 -26.69 8.73
CA SER A 175 -3.32 -27.32 7.41
C SER A 175 -2.99 -26.37 6.26
N THR A 176 -3.00 -25.05 6.49
CA THR A 176 -2.63 -24.06 5.49
C THR A 176 -1.15 -24.12 5.15
N SER A 177 -0.81 -23.89 3.88
CA SER A 177 0.57 -23.64 3.45
C SER A 177 0.93 -22.15 3.47
N ILE A 178 -0.05 -21.26 3.64
CA ILE A 178 0.15 -19.83 3.77
C ILE A 178 0.98 -19.55 5.03
N TRP A 179 1.99 -18.69 4.88
CA TRP A 179 2.96 -18.37 5.93
C TRP A 179 3.61 -19.58 6.58
N ASN A 180 3.76 -20.69 5.84
CA ASN A 180 4.54 -21.82 6.28
C ASN A 180 6.04 -21.53 6.12
N THR A 181 6.64 -21.08 7.21
CA THR A 181 8.07 -20.69 7.27
C THR A 181 9.00 -21.81 7.70
N THR A 182 8.52 -23.05 7.83
CA THR A 182 9.36 -24.14 8.36
C THR A 182 10.46 -24.58 7.37
N HIS A 183 10.35 -24.15 6.12
CA HIS A 183 11.32 -24.41 5.05
C HIS A 183 11.93 -23.10 4.55
N SER A 184 13.19 -23.19 4.10
CA SER A 184 13.90 -22.07 3.50
C SER A 184 13.19 -21.59 2.22
N PRO A 185 13.11 -20.26 1.98
CA PRO A 185 12.53 -19.69 0.75
C PRO A 185 13.33 -20.07 -0.51
N ILE A 186 14.57 -20.51 -0.33
CA ILE A 186 15.47 -20.94 -1.40
C ILE A 186 15.86 -22.41 -1.19
N SER A 187 15.77 -23.19 -2.26
CA SER A 187 16.17 -24.60 -2.28
C SER A 187 17.51 -24.83 -3.00
N LYS A 188 18.24 -25.88 -2.58
CA LYS A 188 19.41 -26.39 -3.31
C LYS A 188 19.01 -27.25 -4.51
N ASP A 189 17.75 -27.65 -4.59
CA ASP A 189 17.27 -28.53 -5.65
C ASP A 189 17.15 -27.77 -6.97
N LEU A 190 17.79 -28.28 -8.02
CA LEU A 190 17.65 -27.71 -9.36
C LEU A 190 16.21 -27.82 -9.87
N SER A 191 15.42 -28.79 -9.40
CA SER A 191 14.02 -28.89 -9.82
C SER A 191 13.21 -27.68 -9.35
N TYR A 192 13.50 -27.14 -8.16
CA TYR A 192 12.85 -25.95 -7.62
C TYR A 192 13.06 -24.74 -8.53
N TRP A 193 14.30 -24.46 -8.89
CA TRP A 193 14.62 -23.34 -9.79
C TRP A 193 14.07 -23.55 -11.20
N LYS A 194 14.07 -24.78 -11.70
CA LYS A 194 13.47 -25.10 -13.00
C LYS A 194 11.96 -24.93 -13.01
N GLU A 195 11.30 -25.27 -11.91
CA GLU A 195 9.85 -25.08 -11.72
C GLU A 195 9.52 -23.58 -11.73
N LEU A 196 10.21 -22.78 -10.91
CA LEU A 196 10.03 -21.32 -10.89
C LEU A 196 10.31 -20.67 -12.25
N LEU A 197 11.37 -21.10 -12.94
CA LEU A 197 11.69 -20.60 -14.28
C LEU A 197 10.58 -20.97 -15.29
N ALA A 198 10.09 -22.20 -15.24
CA ALA A 198 9.00 -22.65 -16.13
C ALA A 198 7.68 -21.92 -15.85
N GLU A 199 7.43 -21.51 -14.60
CA GLU A 199 6.26 -20.69 -14.23
C GLU A 199 6.31 -19.30 -14.87
N VAL A 200 7.48 -18.65 -14.93
CA VAL A 200 7.62 -17.26 -15.43
C VAL A 200 8.02 -17.16 -16.90
N GLU A 201 8.57 -18.22 -17.50
CA GLU A 201 8.95 -18.29 -18.92
C GLU A 201 7.83 -17.85 -19.89
N PRO A 202 6.54 -18.15 -19.67
CA PRO A 202 5.45 -17.66 -20.52
C PRO A 202 5.41 -16.12 -20.69
N LYS A 203 5.81 -15.33 -19.68
CA LYS A 203 5.91 -13.86 -19.81
C LYS A 203 6.98 -13.45 -20.82
N LYS A 204 8.10 -14.19 -20.86
CA LYS A 204 9.17 -14.02 -21.87
C LYS A 204 8.71 -14.43 -23.26
N GLU A 205 7.96 -15.52 -23.38
CA GLU A 205 7.37 -15.96 -24.65
C GLU A 205 6.33 -14.97 -25.19
N ALA A 206 5.61 -14.28 -24.32
CA ALA A 206 4.69 -13.19 -24.67
C ALA A 206 5.40 -11.88 -25.07
N GLY A 207 6.74 -11.82 -24.96
CA GLY A 207 7.56 -10.69 -25.41
C GLY A 207 7.93 -9.69 -24.32
N TYR A 208 7.66 -9.99 -23.05
CA TYR A 208 8.03 -9.15 -21.91
C TYR A 208 9.32 -9.64 -21.26
N GLU A 209 10.08 -8.72 -20.69
CA GLU A 209 11.28 -9.08 -19.97
C GLU A 209 10.93 -9.79 -18.64
N ILE A 210 11.70 -10.82 -18.30
CA ILE A 210 11.67 -11.45 -16.97
C ILE A 210 12.97 -11.15 -16.27
N THR A 211 12.93 -10.89 -14.96
CA THR A 211 14.12 -10.65 -14.13
C THR A 211 14.17 -11.63 -12.97
N LEU A 212 15.19 -11.54 -12.10
CA LEU A 212 15.19 -12.32 -10.85
C LEU A 212 14.05 -11.87 -9.93
N LEU A 213 13.48 -10.69 -10.14
CA LEU A 213 12.30 -10.23 -9.42
C LEU A 213 11.09 -11.12 -9.71
N ASP A 214 10.85 -11.55 -10.96
CA ASP A 214 9.74 -12.45 -11.28
C ASP A 214 9.87 -13.78 -10.51
N ILE A 215 11.09 -14.31 -10.44
CA ILE A 215 11.37 -15.53 -9.66
C ILE A 215 11.14 -15.28 -8.17
N TYR A 216 11.60 -14.15 -7.64
CA TYR A 216 11.37 -13.76 -6.25
C TYR A 216 9.87 -13.62 -5.95
N GLY A 217 9.08 -13.04 -6.86
CA GLY A 217 7.62 -12.99 -6.77
C GLY A 217 6.97 -14.37 -6.69
N ARG A 218 7.47 -15.34 -7.45
CA ARG A 218 7.01 -16.75 -7.35
C ARG A 218 7.44 -17.44 -6.06
N ILE A 219 8.56 -17.05 -5.46
CA ILE A 219 8.97 -17.50 -4.13
C ILE A 219 8.03 -16.91 -3.07
N LEU A 220 7.77 -15.60 -3.09
CA LEU A 220 6.83 -14.95 -2.17
C LEU A 220 5.41 -15.53 -2.32
N SER A 221 4.99 -15.84 -3.54
CA SER A 221 3.67 -16.44 -3.80
C SER A 221 3.46 -17.77 -3.07
N ARG A 222 4.53 -18.57 -2.87
CA ARG A 222 4.47 -19.81 -2.08
C ARG A 222 4.25 -19.59 -0.58
N TYR A 223 4.46 -18.37 -0.09
CA TYR A 223 4.12 -17.96 1.28
C TYR A 223 2.77 -17.26 1.37
N MET A 224 2.30 -16.66 0.28
CA MET A 224 1.05 -15.88 0.27
C MET A 224 -0.16 -16.71 -0.13
N PHE A 225 -0.01 -17.77 -0.93
CA PHE A 225 -1.12 -18.53 -1.50
C PHE A 225 -1.01 -20.01 -1.20
N GLU A 226 -2.15 -20.69 -1.18
CA GLU A 226 -2.16 -22.15 -1.12
C GLU A 226 -1.60 -22.78 -2.40
N GLN A 227 -1.06 -23.99 -2.26
CA GLN A 227 -0.54 -24.73 -3.41
C GLN A 227 -1.61 -25.03 -4.47
N ASP A 228 -2.85 -25.28 -4.06
CA ASP A 228 -3.97 -25.64 -4.91
C ASP A 228 -4.71 -24.43 -5.51
N ASP A 229 -4.49 -23.23 -5.00
CA ASP A 229 -4.98 -21.98 -5.59
C ASP A 229 -4.18 -21.66 -6.85
N ASP A 230 -4.59 -22.24 -7.98
CA ASP A 230 -4.01 -22.00 -9.31
C ASP A 230 -2.46 -22.03 -9.32
N SER A 231 -1.88 -23.01 -8.61
CA SER A 231 -0.43 -23.17 -8.43
C SER A 231 0.22 -21.99 -7.71
N TYR A 232 -0.18 -21.72 -6.47
CA TYR A 232 0.31 -20.59 -5.67
C TYR A 232 0.00 -19.24 -6.32
N GLY A 233 -1.25 -19.00 -6.70
CA GLY A 233 -1.73 -17.76 -7.31
C GLY A 233 -0.98 -17.37 -8.59
N LEU A 234 -0.70 -18.33 -9.47
CA LEU A 234 0.17 -18.11 -10.63
C LEU A 234 -0.30 -16.96 -11.54
N ASN A 235 -1.60 -16.80 -11.67
CA ASN A 235 -2.27 -15.78 -12.50
C ASN A 235 -3.11 -14.79 -11.66
N THR A 236 -2.88 -14.67 -10.35
CA THR A 236 -3.62 -13.71 -9.52
C THR A 236 -3.17 -12.29 -9.83
N LEU A 237 -4.11 -11.39 -10.12
CA LEU A 237 -3.84 -10.00 -10.52
C LEU A 237 -4.33 -8.99 -9.48
N TRP A 238 -3.67 -7.84 -9.37
CA TRP A 238 -4.14 -6.76 -8.50
C TRP A 238 -5.51 -6.22 -8.93
N SER A 239 -5.74 -6.13 -10.23
CA SER A 239 -7.01 -5.77 -10.83
C SER A 239 -8.13 -6.77 -10.56
N ASP A 240 -7.83 -8.00 -10.14
CA ASP A 240 -8.85 -9.00 -9.77
C ASP A 240 -9.49 -8.73 -8.41
N LEU A 241 -8.81 -8.00 -7.52
CA LEU A 241 -9.31 -7.79 -6.15
C LEU A 241 -10.70 -7.15 -6.14
N LYS A 242 -10.98 -6.28 -7.13
CA LYS A 242 -12.28 -5.60 -7.32
C LYS A 242 -13.45 -6.56 -7.56
N TYR A 243 -13.16 -7.81 -7.93
CA TYR A 243 -14.16 -8.86 -8.14
C TYR A 243 -14.30 -9.82 -6.95
N SER A 244 -13.46 -9.71 -5.94
CA SER A 244 -13.59 -10.50 -4.71
C SER A 244 -14.82 -10.07 -3.90
N ALA A 245 -15.48 -11.03 -3.25
CA ALA A 245 -16.60 -10.76 -2.36
C ALA A 245 -16.27 -9.73 -1.25
N PRO A 246 -15.17 -9.87 -0.47
CA PRO A 246 -14.87 -8.92 0.60
C PRO A 246 -14.60 -7.50 0.10
N PHE A 247 -14.05 -7.32 -1.10
CA PHE A 247 -13.90 -5.98 -1.69
C PHE A 247 -15.26 -5.43 -2.13
N GLN A 248 -16.09 -6.21 -2.82
CA GLN A 248 -17.43 -5.78 -3.24
C GLN A 248 -18.36 -5.46 -2.07
N ASP A 249 -18.18 -6.14 -0.94
CA ASP A 249 -18.92 -5.93 0.31
C ASP A 249 -18.31 -4.80 1.18
N TYR A 250 -17.25 -4.15 0.67
CA TYR A 250 -16.52 -3.05 1.31
C TYR A 250 -15.94 -3.43 2.68
N GLU A 251 -15.50 -4.68 2.85
CA GLU A 251 -14.91 -5.20 4.09
C GLU A 251 -13.43 -4.85 4.23
N ILE A 252 -12.72 -4.72 3.11
CA ILE A 252 -11.29 -4.39 3.05
C ILE A 252 -11.10 -2.85 3.13
N PRO A 253 -10.32 -2.28 4.06
CA PRO A 253 -9.86 -0.88 3.93
C PRO A 253 -9.17 -0.70 2.58
N PHE A 254 -9.33 0.44 1.91
CA PHE A 254 -8.80 0.60 0.56
C PHE A 254 -7.29 0.28 0.53
N PRO A 255 -6.88 -0.81 -0.15
CA PRO A 255 -5.54 -1.36 0.01
C PRO A 255 -4.55 -0.69 -0.94
N ILE A 256 -3.38 -0.36 -0.41
CA ILE A 256 -2.27 0.28 -1.13
C ILE A 256 -1.00 -0.48 -0.78
N ILE A 257 -0.19 -0.85 -1.78
CA ILE A 257 1.22 -1.15 -1.51
C ILE A 257 2.12 -0.15 -2.21
N SER A 258 3.26 0.16 -1.58
CA SER A 258 4.20 1.14 -2.11
C SER A 258 5.49 0.49 -2.58
N ALA A 259 6.00 0.96 -3.71
CA ALA A 259 7.33 0.67 -4.22
C ALA A 259 8.05 1.99 -4.53
N THR A 260 9.37 1.94 -4.66
CA THR A 260 10.15 3.12 -5.08
C THR A 260 10.80 2.80 -6.41
N GLY A 261 11.12 3.78 -7.24
CA GLY A 261 11.73 3.48 -8.53
C GLY A 261 12.20 4.68 -9.32
N GLY A 262 12.73 4.40 -10.51
CA GLY A 262 13.16 5.44 -11.42
C GLY A 262 13.54 4.88 -12.77
N VAL A 263 14.24 5.70 -13.55
CA VAL A 263 14.57 5.42 -14.95
C VAL A 263 16.08 5.26 -15.18
N ASP A 264 16.92 5.93 -14.37
CA ASP A 264 18.39 5.82 -14.45
C ASP A 264 18.86 4.44 -13.96
N ASN A 265 20.09 4.04 -14.30
CA ASN A 265 20.81 2.96 -13.62
C ASN A 265 21.36 3.38 -12.25
N ASN A 266 21.46 4.69 -11.97
CA ASN A 266 21.87 5.18 -10.65
C ASN A 266 20.70 5.13 -9.66
N ILE A 267 20.70 4.11 -8.79
CA ILE A 267 19.61 3.84 -7.86
C ILE A 267 19.38 5.02 -6.89
N SER A 268 20.38 5.84 -6.56
CA SER A 268 20.20 6.98 -5.63
C SER A 268 19.12 7.97 -6.08
N ASP A 269 18.88 8.03 -7.39
CA ASP A 269 17.97 8.99 -8.01
C ASP A 269 16.50 8.55 -7.87
N TYR A 270 16.25 7.35 -7.34
CA TYR A 270 14.89 6.82 -7.16
C TYR A 270 14.24 7.33 -5.87
N SER A 271 15.03 7.86 -4.93
CA SER A 271 14.61 8.25 -3.58
C SER A 271 13.40 9.18 -3.50
N LEU A 272 13.14 9.97 -4.56
CA LEU A 272 12.04 10.93 -4.59
C LEU A 272 10.74 10.40 -5.24
N ASN A 273 10.77 9.17 -5.78
CA ASN A 273 9.74 8.62 -6.63
C ASN A 273 9.08 7.39 -5.99
N VAL A 274 8.06 7.64 -5.17
CA VAL A 274 7.25 6.59 -4.53
C VAL A 274 6.03 6.28 -5.40
N PHE A 275 5.85 5.03 -5.78
CA PHE A 275 4.73 4.53 -6.58
C PHE A 275 3.75 3.74 -5.71
N GLU A 276 2.48 4.05 -5.85
CA GLU A 276 1.36 3.32 -5.28
C GLU A 276 0.86 2.25 -6.26
N ILE A 277 0.58 1.08 -5.73
CA ILE A 277 -0.08 -0.03 -6.40
C ILE A 277 -1.40 -0.26 -5.67
N THR A 278 -2.51 -0.12 -6.39
CA THR A 278 -3.86 -0.29 -5.86
C THR A 278 -4.68 -1.19 -6.79
N PRO A 279 -5.86 -1.68 -6.38
CA PRO A 279 -6.74 -2.47 -7.26
C PRO A 279 -7.24 -1.75 -8.51
N PHE A 280 -7.10 -0.42 -8.56
CA PHE A 280 -7.59 0.39 -9.68
C PHE A 280 -6.46 1.00 -10.51
N GLU A 281 -5.40 1.48 -9.86
CA GLU A 281 -4.38 2.30 -10.49
C GLU A 281 -2.97 1.97 -9.99
N PHE A 282 -1.99 2.22 -10.86
CA PHE A 282 -0.57 2.31 -10.54
C PHE A 282 -0.10 3.75 -10.81
N GLY A 283 0.65 4.35 -9.89
CA GLY A 283 1.18 5.70 -10.13
C GLY A 283 1.65 6.41 -8.88
N SER A 284 1.71 7.73 -8.89
CA SER A 284 2.27 8.47 -7.76
C SER A 284 1.63 9.84 -7.59
N PHE A 285 1.46 10.21 -6.32
CA PHE A 285 1.14 11.59 -5.94
C PHE A 285 2.35 12.51 -5.96
N SER A 286 3.59 12.01 -6.07
CA SER A 286 4.79 12.83 -6.17
C SER A 286 4.68 13.80 -7.36
N PRO A 287 5.05 15.08 -7.21
CA PRO A 287 5.06 16.06 -8.29
C PRO A 287 6.09 15.75 -9.38
N LEU A 288 7.02 14.82 -9.13
CA LEU A 288 8.02 14.33 -10.09
C LEU A 288 7.44 13.28 -11.06
N VAL A 289 6.35 12.61 -10.69
CA VAL A 289 5.68 11.62 -11.54
C VAL A 289 4.33 12.15 -12.02
N GLY A 290 3.53 12.68 -11.10
CA GLY A 290 2.36 13.50 -11.43
C GLY A 290 1.11 12.77 -11.89
N GLY A 291 1.09 11.43 -11.92
CA GLY A 291 -0.07 10.72 -12.47
C GLY A 291 -0.20 9.23 -12.15
N PHE A 292 -1.27 8.66 -12.67
CA PHE A 292 -1.74 7.29 -12.44
C PHE A 292 -2.30 6.66 -13.72
N ILE A 293 -1.98 5.39 -13.97
CA ILE A 293 -2.55 4.57 -15.05
C ILE A 293 -3.50 3.52 -14.47
N PRO A 294 -4.60 3.14 -15.15
CA PRO A 294 -5.37 1.96 -14.79
C PRO A 294 -4.46 0.73 -14.72
N ILE A 295 -4.46 0.04 -13.57
CA ILE A 295 -3.49 -1.03 -13.31
C ILE A 295 -3.67 -2.22 -14.26
N GLU A 296 -4.90 -2.43 -14.74
CA GLU A 296 -5.26 -3.47 -15.71
C GLU A 296 -4.53 -3.35 -17.05
N ILE A 297 -3.99 -2.17 -17.40
CA ILE A 297 -3.20 -1.96 -18.62
C ILE A 297 -1.74 -1.57 -18.36
N LEU A 298 -1.24 -1.78 -17.13
CA LEU A 298 0.09 -1.34 -16.67
C LEU A 298 1.24 -1.76 -17.60
N GLY A 299 1.16 -2.93 -18.22
CA GLY A 299 2.19 -3.43 -19.13
C GLY A 299 2.20 -2.77 -20.51
N THR A 300 1.31 -1.82 -20.79
CA THR A 300 1.16 -1.20 -22.12
C THR A 300 2.26 -0.17 -22.35
N SER A 301 2.91 -0.21 -23.51
CA SER A 301 3.83 0.87 -23.92
C SER A 301 3.02 2.08 -24.37
N LEU A 302 3.19 3.20 -23.65
CA LEU A 302 2.53 4.48 -23.90
C LEU A 302 3.55 5.56 -24.28
N GLU A 303 3.11 6.51 -25.09
CA GLU A 303 3.80 7.76 -25.41
C GLU A 303 2.77 8.89 -25.25
N ALA A 304 3.07 9.90 -24.42
CA ALA A 304 2.12 10.94 -24.06
C ALA A 304 0.76 10.34 -23.61
N GLY A 305 0.85 9.30 -22.76
CA GLY A 305 -0.29 8.58 -22.21
C GLY A 305 -1.15 7.77 -23.19
N LEU A 306 -0.73 7.63 -24.46
CA LEU A 306 -1.49 6.91 -25.49
C LEU A 306 -0.72 5.71 -26.04
N PRO A 307 -1.40 4.59 -26.34
CA PRO A 307 -0.77 3.43 -26.97
C PRO A 307 -0.56 3.69 -28.46
N SER A 308 0.51 3.12 -29.00
CA SER A 308 0.74 3.13 -30.47
C SER A 308 -0.34 2.36 -31.25
N ASN A 309 -0.99 1.39 -30.61
CA ASN A 309 -2.08 0.59 -31.19
C ASN A 309 -3.19 0.31 -30.17
N PHE A 310 -4.34 0.97 -30.35
CA PHE A 310 -5.53 0.79 -29.50
C PHE A 310 -6.15 -0.61 -29.54
N SER A 311 -5.74 -1.49 -30.45
CA SER A 311 -6.18 -2.89 -30.48
C SER A 311 -5.22 -3.84 -29.74
N SER A 312 -4.24 -3.32 -28.99
CA SER A 312 -3.15 -4.10 -28.42
C SER A 312 -2.62 -3.46 -27.12
N CYS A 313 -3.49 -3.25 -26.13
CA CYS A 313 -3.06 -2.99 -24.76
C CYS A 313 -2.67 -4.31 -24.07
N THR A 314 -1.79 -4.18 -23.06
CA THR A 314 -1.27 -5.30 -22.28
C THR A 314 -2.07 -5.45 -21.00
N TYR A 315 -2.80 -6.55 -20.87
CA TYR A 315 -3.48 -6.96 -19.65
C TYR A 315 -2.69 -8.05 -18.91
N ASP A 316 -3.10 -8.34 -17.68
CA ASP A 316 -2.55 -9.40 -16.81
C ASP A 316 -1.06 -9.21 -16.45
N PHE A 317 -0.55 -7.98 -16.58
CA PHE A 317 0.82 -7.63 -16.19
C PHE A 317 0.96 -7.38 -14.68
N ASP A 318 -0.14 -7.03 -14.04
CA ASP A 318 -0.28 -6.63 -12.63
C ASP A 318 -0.35 -7.82 -11.67
N ASN A 319 0.45 -8.85 -11.94
CA ASN A 319 0.53 -10.05 -11.11
C ASN A 319 0.86 -9.71 -9.65
N VAL A 320 0.09 -10.28 -8.70
CA VAL A 320 0.23 -9.99 -7.28
C VAL A 320 1.61 -10.37 -6.76
N GLY A 321 2.14 -11.53 -7.16
CA GLY A 321 3.48 -11.97 -6.80
C GLY A 321 4.57 -11.01 -7.30
N PHE A 322 4.47 -10.58 -8.55
CA PHE A 322 5.41 -9.64 -9.17
C PHE A 322 5.42 -8.27 -8.49
N LEU A 323 4.24 -7.64 -8.33
CA LEU A 323 4.14 -6.30 -7.75
C LEU A 323 4.42 -6.28 -6.24
N THR A 324 4.09 -7.36 -5.52
CA THR A 324 4.51 -7.51 -4.11
C THR A 324 6.02 -7.70 -4.01
N ALA A 325 6.63 -8.45 -4.92
CA ALA A 325 8.09 -8.55 -5.00
C ALA A 325 8.76 -7.22 -5.33
N ALA A 326 8.18 -6.41 -6.22
CA ALA A 326 8.68 -5.06 -6.51
C ALA A 326 8.69 -4.18 -5.25
N SER A 327 7.57 -4.17 -4.50
CA SER A 327 7.43 -3.46 -3.22
C SER A 327 8.38 -3.97 -2.11
N SER A 328 8.90 -5.20 -2.24
CA SER A 328 9.79 -5.86 -1.26
C SER A 328 11.15 -6.25 -1.85
N ASN A 329 11.59 -5.53 -2.89
CA ASN A 329 12.73 -5.91 -3.70
C ASN A 329 14.07 -5.64 -3.01
N ILE A 330 14.46 -6.55 -2.12
CA ILE A 330 15.78 -6.57 -1.49
C ILE A 330 16.91 -6.91 -2.48
N LEU A 331 16.60 -7.37 -3.70
CA LEU A 331 17.62 -7.83 -4.64
C LEU A 331 18.46 -6.67 -5.18
N ALA A 332 17.90 -5.47 -5.27
CA ALA A 332 18.56 -4.29 -5.84
C ALA A 332 19.86 -3.92 -5.09
N ASP A 333 19.92 -4.16 -3.77
CA ASP A 333 21.14 -3.95 -2.95
C ASP A 333 22.33 -4.83 -3.38
N PHE A 334 22.05 -5.93 -4.09
CA PHE A 334 23.06 -6.89 -4.51
C PHE A 334 23.63 -6.58 -5.91
N GLN A 335 23.30 -5.45 -6.54
CA GLN A 335 23.75 -5.13 -7.90
C GLN A 335 25.28 -5.07 -8.03
N ASP A 336 25.95 -4.40 -7.09
CA ASP A 336 27.41 -4.31 -7.07
C ASP A 336 28.06 -5.68 -6.78
N ILE A 337 27.47 -6.44 -5.85
CA ILE A 337 27.90 -7.79 -5.49
C ILE A 337 27.75 -8.74 -6.69
N LEU A 338 26.63 -8.67 -7.41
CA LEU A 338 26.39 -9.46 -8.62
C LEU A 338 27.43 -9.15 -9.69
N THR A 339 27.70 -7.86 -9.93
CA THR A 339 28.69 -7.43 -10.93
C THR A 339 30.08 -7.93 -10.59
N GLY A 340 30.51 -7.79 -9.34
CA GLY A 340 31.79 -8.27 -8.86
C GLY A 340 31.90 -9.80 -8.88
N PHE A 341 30.85 -10.50 -8.46
CA PHE A 341 30.74 -11.95 -8.54
C PHE A 341 30.91 -12.46 -9.98
N LEU A 342 30.21 -11.87 -10.95
CA LEU A 342 30.33 -12.21 -12.37
C LEU A 342 31.71 -11.89 -12.95
N ALA A 343 32.37 -10.85 -12.43
CA ALA A 343 33.76 -10.53 -12.77
C ALA A 343 34.79 -11.50 -12.14
N GLY A 344 34.37 -12.44 -11.30
CA GLY A 344 35.24 -13.39 -10.63
C GLY A 344 35.95 -12.82 -9.39
N ASN A 345 35.39 -11.78 -8.76
CA ASN A 345 35.91 -11.24 -7.51
C ASN A 345 35.75 -12.26 -6.36
N GLU A 346 36.86 -12.61 -5.70
CA GLU A 346 36.87 -13.61 -4.62
C GLU A 346 35.99 -13.21 -3.43
N THR A 347 35.98 -11.92 -3.05
CA THR A 347 35.17 -11.42 -1.92
C THR A 347 33.68 -11.52 -2.22
N ASP A 348 33.28 -11.12 -3.44
CA ASP A 348 31.87 -11.16 -3.83
C ASP A 348 31.39 -12.60 -4.03
N ILE A 349 32.26 -13.50 -4.47
CA ILE A 349 31.99 -14.96 -4.48
C ILE A 349 31.76 -15.50 -3.08
N GLU A 350 32.59 -15.12 -2.10
CA GLU A 350 32.40 -15.53 -0.72
C GLU A 350 31.08 -14.98 -0.15
N LEU A 351 30.75 -13.71 -0.43
CA LEU A 351 29.50 -13.08 -0.01
C LEU A 351 28.28 -13.76 -0.63
N VAL A 352 28.23 -13.93 -1.95
CA VAL A 352 27.15 -14.64 -2.65
C VAL A 352 27.00 -16.06 -2.09
N SER A 353 28.10 -16.76 -1.85
CA SER A 353 28.02 -18.10 -1.27
C SER A 353 27.46 -18.12 0.15
N THR A 354 27.71 -17.07 0.92
CA THR A 354 27.18 -16.90 2.27
C THR A 354 25.70 -16.58 2.25
N ILE A 355 25.28 -15.63 1.41
CA ILE A 355 23.88 -15.20 1.22
C ILE A 355 23.02 -16.37 0.76
N LEU A 356 23.48 -17.14 -0.23
CA LEU A 356 22.76 -18.31 -0.76
C LEU A 356 22.94 -19.57 0.10
N GLY A 357 23.80 -19.52 1.12
CA GLY A 357 24.21 -20.67 1.93
C GLY A 357 24.84 -21.82 1.11
N GLN A 358 25.41 -21.49 -0.05
CA GLN A 358 25.87 -22.43 -1.09
C GLN A 358 26.98 -21.86 -1.98
N ASN A 359 27.98 -22.70 -2.27
CA ASN A 359 29.01 -22.36 -3.25
C ASN A 359 28.45 -22.48 -4.68
N ILE A 360 28.16 -21.35 -5.31
CA ILE A 360 27.79 -21.26 -6.72
C ILE A 360 28.99 -20.78 -7.54
N THR A 361 29.33 -21.51 -8.61
CA THR A 361 30.38 -21.06 -9.53
C THR A 361 29.85 -19.96 -10.45
N VAL A 362 30.71 -19.03 -10.85
CA VAL A 362 30.36 -17.95 -11.79
C VAL A 362 29.72 -18.49 -13.07
N GLN A 363 30.31 -19.53 -13.67
CA GLN A 363 29.78 -20.17 -14.89
C GLN A 363 28.36 -20.73 -14.72
N TYR A 364 28.03 -21.25 -13.53
CA TYR A 364 26.71 -21.79 -13.27
C TYR A 364 25.67 -20.68 -13.08
N ALA A 365 26.04 -19.63 -12.35
CA ALA A 365 25.21 -18.46 -12.20
C ALA A 365 24.97 -17.74 -13.53
N GLU A 366 26.00 -17.57 -14.37
CA GLU A 366 25.84 -17.04 -15.73
C GLU A 366 24.84 -17.87 -16.54
N LEU A 367 24.83 -19.19 -16.41
CA LEU A 367 23.87 -20.05 -17.10
C LEU A 367 22.44 -19.79 -16.62
N ILE A 368 22.20 -19.67 -15.30
CA ILE A 368 20.87 -19.34 -14.76
C ILE A 368 20.45 -17.94 -15.19
N LEU A 369 21.34 -16.96 -15.05
CA LEU A 369 21.06 -15.56 -15.41
C LEU A 369 20.71 -15.45 -16.89
N ASN A 370 21.43 -16.12 -17.78
CA ASN A 370 21.12 -16.13 -19.21
C ASN A 370 19.75 -16.76 -19.53
N LEU A 371 19.23 -17.67 -18.69
CA LEU A 371 17.86 -18.20 -18.85
C LEU A 371 16.82 -17.14 -18.48
N VAL A 372 17.09 -16.33 -17.46
CA VAL A 372 16.26 -15.20 -17.02
C VAL A 372 16.40 -14.05 -18.00
N ASN A 373 17.53 -13.34 -17.94
CA ASN A 373 17.81 -12.13 -18.69
C ASN A 373 19.31 -11.98 -19.00
N SER A 374 19.62 -11.49 -20.20
CA SER A 374 20.98 -11.12 -20.60
C SER A 374 21.38 -9.68 -20.21
N ASN A 375 20.45 -8.84 -19.77
CA ASN A 375 20.71 -7.47 -19.36
C ASN A 375 20.91 -7.36 -17.84
N TYR A 376 22.18 -7.36 -17.42
CA TYR A 376 22.54 -7.30 -16.01
C TYR A 376 22.08 -6.03 -15.28
N ASN A 377 21.80 -4.94 -15.99
CA ASN A 377 21.29 -3.71 -15.38
C ASN A 377 19.80 -3.80 -15.03
N HIS A 378 19.10 -4.84 -15.48
CA HIS A 378 17.68 -5.07 -15.24
C HIS A 378 17.45 -6.27 -14.32
N THR A 379 18.40 -7.21 -14.28
CA THR A 379 18.29 -8.50 -13.58
C THR A 379 17.72 -8.42 -12.17
N LEU A 380 17.99 -7.38 -11.39
CA LEU A 380 17.60 -7.24 -9.99
C LEU A 380 16.44 -6.26 -9.75
N PHE A 381 15.78 -5.77 -10.80
CA PHE A 381 14.73 -4.76 -10.73
C PHE A 381 13.37 -5.28 -11.18
N GLY A 382 12.31 -4.64 -10.71
CA GLY A 382 10.97 -4.77 -11.29
C GLY A 382 10.84 -3.90 -12.52
N ILE A 383 10.89 -4.52 -13.69
CA ILE A 383 10.82 -3.79 -14.96
C ILE A 383 9.36 -3.63 -15.37
N VAL A 384 8.95 -2.38 -15.58
CA VAL A 384 7.61 -2.01 -16.04
C VAL A 384 7.75 -1.03 -17.20
N ASN A 385 6.90 -1.15 -18.21
CA ASN A 385 6.81 -0.12 -19.25
C ASN A 385 6.37 1.19 -18.59
N ASN A 386 7.12 2.27 -18.77
CA ASN A 386 6.84 3.52 -18.09
C ASN A 386 5.55 4.17 -18.64
N PRO A 387 4.47 4.26 -17.84
CA PRO A 387 3.23 4.90 -18.28
C PRO A 387 3.41 6.41 -18.53
N PHE A 388 4.40 7.03 -17.89
CA PHE A 388 4.59 8.48 -17.81
C PHE A 388 5.51 9.02 -18.91
N TYR A 389 6.00 8.16 -19.79
CA TYR A 389 6.88 8.53 -20.90
C TYR A 389 6.23 9.58 -21.81
N GLU A 390 6.94 10.68 -22.02
CA GLU A 390 6.50 11.88 -22.76
C GLU A 390 5.19 12.51 -22.26
N THR A 391 4.79 12.25 -21.01
CA THR A 391 3.66 12.98 -20.40
C THR A 391 4.09 14.36 -19.92
N SER A 392 3.11 15.24 -19.74
CA SER A 392 3.26 16.62 -19.28
C SER A 392 2.64 16.86 -17.90
N LEU A 393 2.40 15.78 -17.15
CA LEU A 393 1.68 15.79 -15.88
C LEU A 393 2.58 16.07 -14.67
N SER A 394 3.90 15.88 -14.80
CA SER A 394 4.87 16.27 -13.80
C SER A 394 4.78 17.79 -13.54
N SER A 395 4.72 18.20 -12.27
CA SER A 395 4.72 19.63 -11.92
C SER A 395 6.11 20.14 -11.57
N ASN A 396 7.05 19.24 -11.28
CA ASN A 396 8.46 19.50 -11.07
C ASN A 396 9.27 18.82 -12.18
N ASN A 397 10.46 19.36 -12.50
CA ASN A 397 11.36 18.74 -13.47
C ASN A 397 11.70 17.31 -13.04
N SER A 398 11.53 16.37 -13.95
CA SER A 398 11.71 14.94 -13.68
C SER A 398 12.31 14.26 -14.90
N ASP A 399 13.15 13.26 -14.66
CA ASP A 399 13.69 12.36 -15.69
C ASP A 399 12.69 11.25 -16.05
N ILE A 400 11.67 11.01 -15.22
CA ILE A 400 10.64 9.99 -15.42
C ILE A 400 9.98 10.13 -16.80
N GLU A 401 9.72 11.34 -17.29
CA GLU A 401 9.09 11.55 -18.59
C GLU A 401 10.03 11.31 -19.79
N GLU A 402 11.34 11.19 -19.58
CA GLU A 402 12.35 11.09 -20.64
C GLU A 402 12.63 9.65 -21.10
N PHE A 403 12.20 8.63 -20.34
CA PHE A 403 12.50 7.22 -20.60
C PHE A 403 11.25 6.35 -20.59
N ASN A 404 11.23 5.30 -21.40
CA ASN A 404 10.06 4.43 -21.60
C ASN A 404 10.01 3.19 -20.69
N GLU A 405 10.94 3.09 -19.73
CA GLU A 405 11.07 1.96 -18.81
C GLU A 405 11.22 2.45 -17.37
N LEU A 406 10.47 1.85 -16.44
CA LEU A 406 10.62 2.05 -15.01
C LEU A 406 11.28 0.84 -14.36
N LYS A 407 12.18 1.12 -13.42
CA LYS A 407 12.83 0.15 -12.55
C LYS A 407 12.33 0.34 -11.13
N LEU A 408 11.67 -0.68 -10.61
CA LEU A 408 11.11 -0.68 -9.26
C LEU A 408 12.03 -1.44 -8.29
N VAL A 409 12.16 -0.87 -7.10
CA VAL A 409 12.85 -1.39 -5.92
C VAL A 409 11.92 -1.35 -4.71
N ASP A 410 12.39 -1.90 -3.59
CA ASP A 410 11.66 -1.91 -2.33
C ASP A 410 11.16 -0.50 -1.96
N GLY A 411 9.91 -0.39 -1.49
CA GLY A 411 9.37 0.90 -1.04
C GLY A 411 10.18 1.56 0.07
N GLY A 412 10.79 0.75 0.95
CA GLY A 412 11.62 1.20 2.07
C GLY A 412 13.11 1.29 1.76
N PHE A 413 13.50 1.20 0.48
CA PHE A 413 14.92 1.17 0.06
C PHE A 413 15.72 2.40 0.53
N PHE A 414 15.06 3.56 0.61
CA PHE A 414 15.69 4.83 1.03
C PHE A 414 15.27 5.21 2.44
N SER A 415 15.29 4.24 3.36
CA SER A 415 14.95 4.42 4.78
C SER A 415 13.49 4.78 5.10
N GLU A 416 12.68 5.19 4.12
CA GLU A 416 11.23 5.42 4.26
C GLU A 416 10.46 4.10 4.40
N SER A 417 10.65 3.43 5.54
CA SER A 417 10.09 2.12 5.82
C SER A 417 8.58 2.15 6.09
N ILE A 418 7.99 3.29 6.43
CA ILE A 418 6.56 3.45 6.70
C ILE A 418 5.92 4.18 5.50
N PRO A 419 4.94 3.61 4.78
CA PRO A 419 4.32 4.24 3.61
C PRO A 419 3.41 5.40 4.01
N LEU A 420 3.98 6.56 4.35
CA LEU A 420 3.22 7.75 4.78
C LEU A 420 2.74 8.62 3.62
N ASP A 421 3.42 8.63 2.48
CA ASP A 421 3.03 9.39 1.26
C ASP A 421 1.55 9.33 0.97
N SER A 422 1.05 8.10 0.92
CA SER A 422 -0.32 7.79 0.55
C SER A 422 -1.31 8.49 1.47
N TYR A 423 -0.96 8.71 2.73
CA TYR A 423 -1.82 9.38 3.71
C TYR A 423 -1.65 10.89 3.74
N LEU A 424 -0.47 11.38 3.33
CA LEU A 424 -0.17 12.81 3.25
C LEU A 424 -0.74 13.45 1.98
N ALA A 425 -1.11 12.66 0.97
CA ALA A 425 -1.86 13.11 -0.19
C ALA A 425 -3.18 13.78 0.25
N PRO A 426 -3.30 15.13 0.18
CA PRO A 426 -4.41 15.81 0.88
C PRO A 426 -5.78 15.50 0.26
N VAL A 427 -5.79 15.06 -1.01
CA VAL A 427 -6.99 14.62 -1.76
C VAL A 427 -7.70 13.41 -1.13
N ARG A 428 -7.04 12.64 -0.26
CA ARG A 428 -7.64 11.56 0.52
C ARG A 428 -8.24 12.04 1.85
N SER A 429 -7.88 13.24 2.30
CA SER A 429 -8.42 13.88 3.50
C SER A 429 -8.39 12.92 4.71
N ILE A 430 -7.21 12.36 5.01
CA ILE A 430 -7.00 11.46 6.14
C ILE A 430 -6.97 12.27 7.44
N ASP A 431 -7.66 11.78 8.47
CA ASP A 431 -7.73 12.44 9.78
C ASP A 431 -6.66 11.92 10.74
N VAL A 432 -6.43 10.61 10.74
CA VAL A 432 -5.46 9.95 11.61
C VAL A 432 -4.85 8.76 10.90
N VAL A 433 -3.56 8.54 11.12
CA VAL A 433 -2.81 7.39 10.61
C VAL A 433 -2.19 6.66 11.78
N PHE A 434 -2.43 5.35 11.87
CA PHE A 434 -1.70 4.45 12.76
C PHE A 434 -0.50 3.91 11.99
N ALA A 435 0.69 4.36 12.37
CA ALA A 435 1.96 4.03 11.74
C ALA A 435 2.69 2.99 12.60
N PHE A 436 2.65 1.74 12.15
CA PHE A 436 3.32 0.62 12.79
C PHE A 436 4.72 0.45 12.20
N ASP A 437 5.74 0.75 13.02
CA ASP A 437 7.13 0.75 12.62
C ASP A 437 7.84 -0.52 13.10
N ASN A 438 7.99 -1.46 12.18
CA ASN A 438 8.70 -2.73 12.32
C ASN A 438 10.06 -2.75 11.60
N SER A 439 10.60 -1.58 11.27
CA SER A 439 11.90 -1.41 10.62
C SER A 439 13.07 -1.93 11.49
N ALA A 440 14.24 -2.08 10.86
CA ALA A 440 15.48 -2.49 11.52
C ALA A 440 16.57 -1.42 11.34
N SER A 441 16.22 -0.17 11.61
CA SER A 441 17.09 0.98 11.31
C SER A 441 18.29 1.10 12.27
N SER A 442 18.16 0.66 13.52
CA SER A 442 19.27 0.66 14.48
C SER A 442 20.22 -0.54 14.32
N THR A 443 21.40 -0.45 14.94
CA THR A 443 22.42 -1.52 14.91
C THR A 443 21.97 -2.85 15.52
N ASP A 444 20.95 -2.81 16.40
CA ASP A 444 20.35 -3.98 17.03
C ASP A 444 19.02 -4.38 16.34
N ASN A 445 18.76 -3.90 15.12
CA ASN A 445 17.57 -4.19 14.32
C ASN A 445 16.23 -3.77 14.96
N TRP A 446 16.23 -2.69 15.75
CA TRP A 446 15.02 -2.03 16.24
C TRP A 446 14.75 -0.73 15.45
N PRO A 447 13.50 -0.25 15.42
CA PRO A 447 13.21 1.10 14.97
C PRO A 447 13.95 2.17 15.79
N ASP A 448 14.30 3.27 15.15
CA ASP A 448 14.93 4.45 15.78
C ASP A 448 14.32 5.78 15.31
N GLY A 449 13.28 5.74 14.46
CA GLY A 449 12.62 6.92 13.90
C GLY A 449 13.12 7.35 12.53
N ASP A 450 14.17 6.72 11.99
CA ASP A 450 14.78 7.05 10.68
C ASP A 450 13.74 7.16 9.55
N SER A 451 12.72 6.31 9.53
CA SER A 451 11.65 6.38 8.54
C SER A 451 10.88 7.70 8.53
N LEU A 452 10.65 8.34 9.69
CA LEU A 452 9.96 9.63 9.77
C LEU A 452 10.86 10.76 9.24
N PHE A 453 12.17 10.69 9.52
CA PHE A 453 13.15 11.65 9.00
C PHE A 453 13.37 11.51 7.49
N ALA A 454 13.43 10.28 6.97
CA ALA A 454 13.50 10.02 5.54
C ALA A 454 12.25 10.56 4.81
N THR A 455 11.06 10.37 5.42
CA THR A 455 9.81 10.97 4.90
C THR A 455 9.89 12.50 4.92
N GLU A 456 10.40 13.11 6.00
CA GLU A 456 10.56 14.57 6.11
C GLU A 456 11.48 15.13 5.01
N GLU A 457 12.65 14.52 4.80
CA GLU A 457 13.62 14.94 3.79
C GLU A 457 13.00 14.90 2.39
N ARG A 458 12.39 13.78 2.03
CA ARG A 458 11.73 13.64 0.73
C ARG A 458 10.53 14.59 0.57
N TRP A 459 9.75 14.78 1.64
CA TRP A 459 8.62 15.71 1.63
C TRP A 459 9.11 17.15 1.37
N PHE A 460 10.21 17.56 1.99
CA PHE A 460 10.82 18.87 1.76
C PHE A 460 11.28 19.06 0.31
N GLU A 461 11.89 18.04 -0.30
CA GLU A 461 12.31 18.10 -1.72
C GLU A 461 11.10 18.16 -2.68
N SER A 462 10.04 17.41 -2.37
CA SER A 462 8.84 17.35 -3.21
C SER A 462 7.94 18.58 -3.04
N TYR A 463 7.79 19.06 -1.81
CA TYR A 463 6.86 20.09 -1.38
C TYR A 463 7.53 21.14 -0.47
N PRO A 464 8.49 21.93 -0.97
CA PRO A 464 9.35 22.80 -0.13
C PRO A 464 8.61 23.92 0.61
N ASN A 465 7.35 24.21 0.24
CA ASN A 465 6.54 25.24 0.88
C ASN A 465 5.49 24.66 1.86
N ASP A 466 5.43 23.34 2.00
CA ASP A 466 4.45 22.67 2.85
C ASP A 466 5.11 22.10 4.10
N ASN A 467 4.64 22.52 5.28
CA ASN A 467 5.28 22.17 6.55
C ASN A 467 5.14 20.68 6.85
N PHE A 468 6.24 20.00 7.18
CA PHE A 468 6.18 18.65 7.73
C PHE A 468 5.89 18.66 9.24
N TYR A 469 5.71 17.47 9.82
CA TYR A 469 5.54 17.29 11.26
C TYR A 469 6.77 17.80 12.00
N GLU A 470 6.55 18.32 13.20
CA GLU A 470 7.64 18.58 14.13
C GLU A 470 8.24 17.26 14.60
N LEU A 471 9.54 17.07 14.37
CA LEU A 471 10.32 15.92 14.80
C LEU A 471 11.44 16.35 15.75
N PRO A 472 11.99 15.43 16.58
CA PRO A 472 13.25 15.66 17.29
C PRO A 472 14.36 16.13 16.38
N SER A 473 15.38 16.79 16.95
CA SER A 473 16.42 17.43 16.13
C SER A 473 17.35 16.44 15.42
N SER A 474 17.37 15.18 15.87
CA SER A 474 18.03 14.07 15.18
C SER A 474 17.45 12.71 15.59
N ILE A 475 17.87 11.64 14.90
CA ILE A 475 17.58 10.25 15.26
C ILE A 475 18.10 9.93 16.67
N GLU A 476 19.28 10.43 17.04
CA GLU A 476 19.82 10.24 18.39
C GLU A 476 18.91 10.86 19.46
N ASP A 477 18.40 12.07 19.23
CA ASP A 477 17.43 12.71 20.13
C ASP A 477 16.12 11.92 20.20
N PHE A 478 15.65 11.40 19.06
CA PHE A 478 14.46 10.55 18.98
C PHE A 478 14.59 9.32 19.90
N VAL A 479 15.75 8.66 19.86
CA VAL A 479 16.09 7.51 20.70
C VAL A 479 16.31 7.90 22.16
N GLU A 480 16.99 9.02 22.45
CA GLU A 480 17.24 9.50 23.82
C GLU A 480 15.93 9.84 24.55
N LEU A 481 14.98 10.44 23.83
CA LEU A 481 13.62 10.72 24.32
C LEU A 481 12.77 9.44 24.49
N GLY A 482 13.26 8.30 23.99
CA GLY A 482 12.59 7.00 24.08
C GLY A 482 11.38 6.88 23.17
N LEU A 483 11.25 7.73 22.14
CA LEU A 483 10.12 7.69 21.20
C LEU A 483 10.11 6.40 20.37
N ASN A 484 11.27 5.74 20.21
CA ASN A 484 11.40 4.45 19.54
C ASN A 484 11.05 3.24 20.43
N LYS A 485 10.54 3.45 21.64
CA LYS A 485 10.23 2.37 22.61
C LYS A 485 8.79 2.38 23.10
N LYS A 486 8.01 3.39 22.73
CA LYS A 486 6.63 3.60 23.19
C LYS A 486 5.79 4.27 22.10
N PRO A 487 4.46 4.10 22.12
CA PRO A 487 3.58 4.88 21.28
C PRO A 487 3.78 6.38 21.46
N SER A 488 3.76 7.14 20.36
CA SER A 488 3.91 8.60 20.35
C SER A 488 3.01 9.23 19.28
N PHE A 489 2.49 10.43 19.55
CA PHE A 489 1.65 11.17 18.60
C PHE A 489 2.44 12.31 17.98
N PHE A 490 2.37 12.45 16.66
CA PHE A 490 2.98 13.55 15.92
C PHE A 490 1.91 14.42 15.26
N GLY A 491 2.19 15.73 15.24
CA GLY A 491 1.35 16.71 14.58
C GLY A 491 0.07 17.07 15.33
N CYS A 492 0.02 16.88 16.65
CA CYS A 492 -1.20 17.02 17.47
C CYS A 492 -1.93 18.36 17.35
N ASN A 493 -1.25 19.41 16.89
CA ASN A 493 -1.84 20.68 16.49
C ASN A 493 -2.02 20.71 14.97
N GLY A 494 -3.24 20.45 14.50
CA GLY A 494 -3.54 20.46 13.07
C GLY A 494 -3.56 21.84 12.44
N SER A 495 -3.79 22.89 13.22
CA SER A 495 -3.80 24.28 12.71
C SER A 495 -2.42 24.74 12.23
N SER A 496 -1.32 24.13 12.67
CA SER A 496 0.03 24.39 12.15
C SER A 496 0.43 23.52 10.95
N LEU A 497 -0.37 22.49 10.64
CA LEU A 497 -0.12 21.51 9.59
C LEU A 497 -1.20 21.59 8.51
N ILE A 498 -1.41 22.80 8.00
CA ILE A 498 -2.33 23.06 6.90
C ILE A 498 -1.54 23.05 5.60
N THR A 499 -1.91 22.14 4.70
CA THR A 499 -1.41 22.12 3.33
C THR A 499 -2.31 22.98 2.46
N ASP A 500 -1.72 24.00 1.83
CA ASP A 500 -2.35 24.80 0.78
C ASP A 500 -2.14 24.09 -0.56
N LEU A 501 -3.20 23.47 -1.07
CA LEU A 501 -3.21 22.92 -2.42
C LEU A 501 -3.65 24.01 -3.41
N ASN A 502 -2.67 24.58 -4.11
CA ASN A 502 -2.91 25.34 -5.33
C ASN A 502 -3.37 24.39 -6.45
N ASN A 503 -4.66 24.08 -6.49
CA ASN A 503 -5.26 23.35 -7.60
C ASN A 503 -5.71 24.32 -8.70
N PRO A 504 -5.04 24.35 -9.87
CA PRO A 504 -5.35 25.32 -10.95
C PRO A 504 -6.76 25.16 -11.52
N ASN A 505 -7.42 24.02 -11.27
CA ASN A 505 -8.78 23.71 -11.69
C ASN A 505 -9.81 23.84 -10.56
N ALA A 506 -9.39 24.10 -9.32
CA ALA A 506 -10.31 24.32 -8.22
C ALA A 506 -10.89 25.74 -8.27
N THR A 507 -12.19 25.85 -8.03
CA THR A 507 -12.88 27.15 -7.95
C THR A 507 -12.77 27.79 -6.57
N VAL A 508 -12.22 27.07 -5.59
CA VAL A 508 -12.02 27.48 -4.20
C VAL A 508 -10.67 26.93 -3.73
N GLU A 509 -9.94 27.74 -2.96
CA GLU A 509 -8.74 27.34 -2.23
C GLU A 509 -9.13 26.34 -1.14
N PHE A 510 -8.47 25.17 -1.08
CA PHE A 510 -8.77 24.13 -0.10
C PHE A 510 -7.55 23.89 0.77
N ASN A 511 -7.62 24.44 1.97
CA ASN A 511 -6.70 24.13 3.06
C ASN A 511 -7.10 22.76 3.61
N ILE A 512 -6.14 21.87 3.84
CA ILE A 512 -6.41 20.55 4.45
C ILE A 512 -5.41 20.35 5.59
N MET A 513 -5.94 20.01 6.76
CA MET A 513 -5.10 19.60 7.88
C MET A 513 -4.51 18.23 7.56
N LYS A 514 -3.18 18.10 7.68
CA LYS A 514 -2.51 16.78 7.64
C LYS A 514 -3.09 15.86 8.72
N PRO A 515 -2.97 14.53 8.58
CA PRO A 515 -3.46 13.63 9.62
C PRO A 515 -2.69 13.80 10.94
N LEU A 516 -3.27 13.32 12.03
CA LEU A 516 -2.49 13.01 13.23
C LEU A 516 -1.78 11.66 13.01
N ILE A 517 -0.49 11.57 13.30
CA ILE A 517 0.23 10.28 13.24
C ILE A 517 0.29 9.68 14.63
N VAL A 518 -0.29 8.48 14.79
CA VAL A 518 -0.08 7.60 15.93
C VAL A 518 1.05 6.64 15.57
N TYR A 519 2.26 6.92 16.04
CA TYR A 519 3.46 6.12 15.79
C TYR A 519 3.58 5.03 16.85
N ILE A 520 3.68 3.77 16.41
CA ILE A 520 3.79 2.59 17.27
C ILE A 520 5.05 1.82 16.84
N PRO A 521 6.16 1.94 17.57
CA PRO A 521 7.40 1.25 17.24
C PRO A 521 7.41 -0.19 17.77
N ASN A 522 7.97 -1.10 16.97
CA ASN A 522 8.27 -2.46 17.38
C ASN A 522 9.25 -2.48 18.56
N ASN A 523 8.93 -3.30 19.55
CA ASN A 523 9.71 -3.50 20.75
C ASN A 523 9.50 -4.92 21.28
N ASN A 524 10.36 -5.35 22.22
CA ASN A 524 10.23 -6.64 22.89
C ASN A 524 9.20 -6.54 24.03
N ILE A 525 7.98 -6.99 23.77
CA ILE A 525 6.91 -7.11 24.77
C ILE A 525 6.85 -8.55 25.27
N THR A 526 6.58 -9.50 24.36
CA THR A 526 6.52 -10.93 24.66
C THR A 526 7.62 -11.73 23.98
N TYR A 527 8.19 -11.21 22.88
CA TYR A 527 9.21 -11.88 22.09
C TYR A 527 10.23 -10.91 21.49
N MET A 528 11.48 -11.36 21.37
CA MET A 528 12.55 -10.59 20.70
C MET A 528 12.34 -10.62 19.18
N SER A 529 11.55 -9.67 18.69
CA SER A 529 11.16 -9.56 17.29
C SER A 529 12.23 -8.98 16.38
N ASN A 530 13.35 -8.44 16.89
CA ASN A 530 14.44 -7.80 16.13
C ASN A 530 15.36 -8.76 15.33
N ILE A 531 14.74 -9.66 14.58
CA ILE A 531 15.37 -10.75 13.83
C ILE A 531 15.55 -10.40 12.35
N THR A 532 16.46 -11.08 11.68
CA THR A 532 16.74 -10.95 10.23
C THR A 532 16.54 -12.26 9.46
N ASN A 533 16.04 -13.30 10.13
CA ASN A 533 15.81 -14.62 9.53
C ASN A 533 14.58 -14.60 8.59
N TYR A 534 14.52 -15.60 7.70
CA TYR A 534 13.38 -15.85 6.80
C TYR A 534 12.79 -17.26 6.94
N GLN A 535 13.35 -18.05 7.86
CA GLN A 535 12.90 -19.40 8.19
C GLN A 535 12.67 -19.46 9.70
N PHE A 536 11.48 -19.92 10.09
CA PHE A 536 11.03 -19.98 11.47
C PHE A 536 10.29 -21.28 11.72
N SER A 537 10.40 -21.83 12.93
CA SER A 537 9.38 -22.75 13.42
C SER A 537 8.03 -22.03 13.52
N LEU A 538 6.93 -22.79 13.49
CA LEU A 538 5.59 -22.20 13.67
C LEU A 538 5.46 -21.52 15.05
N GLU A 539 6.12 -22.05 16.09
CA GLU A 539 6.15 -21.43 17.42
C GLU A 539 6.86 -20.07 17.42
N GLU A 540 8.00 -19.94 16.73
CA GLU A 540 8.68 -18.65 16.58
C GLU A 540 7.87 -17.66 15.74
N ARG A 541 7.21 -18.14 14.67
CA ARG A 541 6.28 -17.33 13.87
C ARG A 541 5.15 -16.79 14.75
N ASP A 542 4.48 -17.67 15.48
CA ASP A 542 3.33 -17.31 16.31
C ASP A 542 3.75 -16.37 17.46
N ALA A 543 4.95 -16.53 18.01
CA ALA A 543 5.49 -15.62 19.02
C ALA A 543 5.76 -14.20 18.48
N LEU A 544 6.13 -14.05 17.20
CA LEU A 544 6.24 -12.74 16.54
C LEU A 544 4.86 -12.07 16.38
N VAL A 545 3.86 -12.87 16.01
CA VAL A 545 2.47 -12.41 15.90
C VAL A 545 1.94 -12.00 17.28
N GLU A 546 2.17 -12.79 18.32
CA GLU A 546 1.80 -12.45 19.70
C GLU A 546 2.47 -11.14 20.16
N ASN A 547 3.75 -10.94 19.85
CA ASN A 547 4.44 -9.69 20.19
C ASN A 547 3.82 -8.48 19.51
N GLY A 548 3.46 -8.58 18.22
CA GLY A 548 2.76 -7.53 17.49
C GLY A 548 1.36 -7.22 18.05
N PHE A 549 0.64 -8.26 18.48
CA PHE A 549 -0.69 -8.13 19.08
C PHE A 549 -0.64 -7.31 20.39
N GLU A 550 0.35 -7.59 21.25
CA GLU A 550 0.54 -6.86 22.51
C GLU A 550 1.08 -5.43 22.27
N LEU A 551 1.96 -5.24 21.28
CA LEU A 551 2.49 -3.92 20.90
C LEU A 551 1.38 -2.95 20.49
N ALA A 552 0.45 -3.40 19.63
CA ALA A 552 -0.61 -2.54 19.13
C ALA A 552 -1.52 -2.02 20.25
N GLN A 553 -1.77 -2.85 21.27
CA GLN A 553 -2.68 -2.51 22.37
C GLN A 553 -2.01 -1.68 23.46
N ASN A 554 -0.71 -1.88 23.70
CA ASN A 554 0.01 -1.20 24.77
C ASN A 554 -0.76 -1.25 26.11
N ASP A 555 -1.34 -2.41 26.44
CA ASP A 555 -2.29 -2.63 27.54
C ASP A 555 -1.66 -2.47 28.94
N ASP A 556 -0.32 -2.37 29.04
CA ASP A 556 0.37 -1.96 30.27
C ASP A 556 -0.01 -0.52 30.71
N GLU A 557 -0.61 0.27 29.82
CA GLU A 557 -1.15 1.60 30.08
C GLU A 557 -2.70 1.58 30.04
N ASP A 558 -3.32 1.62 31.24
CA ASP A 558 -4.78 1.47 31.43
C ASP A 558 -5.67 2.43 30.60
N ASP A 559 -5.11 3.54 30.11
CA ASP A 559 -5.81 4.62 29.40
C ASP A 559 -5.50 4.69 27.89
N PHE A 560 -4.62 3.83 27.37
CA PHE A 560 -4.11 3.96 26.00
C PHE A 560 -5.22 3.88 24.96
N ALA A 561 -6.12 2.90 25.07
CA ALA A 561 -7.22 2.72 24.12
C ALA A 561 -8.16 3.95 24.10
N GLN A 562 -8.45 4.57 25.24
CA GLN A 562 -9.22 5.81 25.29
C GLN A 562 -8.45 6.99 24.68
N CYS A 563 -7.13 7.05 24.88
CA CYS A 563 -6.27 8.05 24.24
C CYS A 563 -6.20 7.87 22.71
N ILE A 564 -6.27 6.64 22.20
CA ILE A 564 -6.46 6.37 20.78
C ILE A 564 -7.79 6.95 20.29
N GLY A 565 -8.88 6.78 21.05
CA GLY A 565 -10.16 7.42 20.75
C GLY A 565 -10.08 8.95 20.65
N CYS A 566 -9.34 9.60 21.56
CA CYS A 566 -9.06 11.03 21.50
C CYS A 566 -8.24 11.43 20.26
N ALA A 567 -7.25 10.62 19.87
CA ALA A 567 -6.44 10.85 18.68
C ALA A 567 -7.29 10.81 17.40
N ILE A 568 -8.22 9.85 17.30
CA ILE A 568 -9.14 9.68 16.17
C ILE A 568 -10.04 10.89 15.97
N ILE A 569 -10.63 11.42 17.05
CA ILE A 569 -11.60 12.52 16.93
C ILE A 569 -10.93 13.89 16.77
N ARG A 570 -9.61 14.00 17.00
CA ARG A 570 -8.89 15.27 17.11
C ARG A 570 -9.11 16.22 15.92
N ARG A 571 -8.91 15.74 14.69
CA ARG A 571 -9.08 16.59 13.50
C ARG A 571 -10.50 17.10 13.32
N SER A 572 -11.47 16.29 13.75
CA SER A 572 -12.88 16.65 13.70
C SER A 572 -13.20 17.78 14.66
N GLU A 573 -12.64 17.72 15.88
CA GLU A 573 -12.77 18.78 16.88
C GLU A 573 -12.09 20.07 16.44
N GLU A 574 -10.89 19.98 15.85
CA GLU A 574 -10.15 21.14 15.32
C GLU A 574 -10.93 21.86 14.20
N ARG A 575 -11.51 21.11 13.26
CA ARG A 575 -12.35 21.70 12.21
C ARG A 575 -13.62 22.35 12.75
N ALA A 576 -14.13 21.85 13.87
CA ALA A 576 -15.32 22.38 14.53
C ALA A 576 -15.03 23.48 15.56
N ASP A 577 -13.76 23.89 15.72
CA ASP A 577 -13.32 24.87 16.73
C ASP A 577 -13.69 24.44 18.17
N ILE A 578 -13.49 23.16 18.48
CA ILE A 578 -13.76 22.56 19.79
C ILE A 578 -12.43 22.29 20.52
N GLU A 579 -12.37 22.77 21.77
CA GLU A 579 -11.26 22.49 22.67
C GLU A 579 -11.30 21.05 23.18
N LEU A 580 -10.13 20.47 23.44
CA LEU A 580 -10.00 19.12 24.01
C LEU A 580 -10.74 19.02 25.35
N SER A 581 -11.41 17.89 25.56
CA SER A 581 -11.87 17.53 26.90
C SER A 581 -10.69 17.38 27.88
N PRO A 582 -10.90 17.55 29.20
CA PRO A 582 -9.85 17.37 30.19
C PRO A 582 -9.15 16.01 30.10
N PHE A 583 -9.89 14.93 29.83
CA PHE A 583 -9.29 13.61 29.63
C PHE A 583 -8.41 13.58 28.37
N CYS A 584 -8.94 14.00 27.22
CA CYS A 584 -8.15 13.99 25.99
C CYS A 584 -6.92 14.91 26.09
N GLN A 585 -7.02 16.05 26.77
CA GLN A 585 -5.88 16.90 27.04
C GLN A 585 -4.75 16.14 27.77
N SER A 586 -5.06 15.32 28.76
CA SER A 586 -4.06 14.50 29.46
C SER A 586 -3.43 13.43 28.56
N CYS A 587 -4.19 12.86 27.63
CA CYS A 587 -3.66 11.95 26.62
C CYS A 587 -2.65 12.66 25.71
N PHE A 588 -2.99 13.86 25.23
CA PHE A 588 -2.08 14.65 24.40
C PHE A 588 -0.84 15.11 25.16
N GLU A 589 -0.95 15.47 26.44
CA GLU A 589 0.23 15.76 27.28
C GLU A 589 1.15 14.54 27.47
N LYS A 590 0.60 13.33 27.42
CA LYS A 590 1.34 12.07 27.61
C LYS A 590 2.00 11.57 26.32
N TYR A 591 1.28 11.58 25.21
CA TYR A 591 1.70 10.94 23.97
C TYR A 591 2.21 11.92 22.91
N CYS A 592 1.80 13.19 22.96
CA CYS A 592 2.20 14.13 21.93
C CYS A 592 3.68 14.48 22.04
N TYR A 593 4.39 14.38 20.92
CA TYR A 593 5.68 15.01 20.78
C TYR A 593 5.52 16.51 20.52
N THR A 594 6.21 17.32 21.33
CA THR A 594 6.35 18.78 21.15
C THR A 594 7.78 19.16 21.53
N ASP A 595 8.49 19.93 20.70
CA ASP A 595 9.74 20.54 21.14
C ASP A 595 9.44 21.61 22.20
N SER A 596 10.38 21.76 23.12
CA SER A 596 10.36 22.77 24.19
C SER A 596 10.43 24.21 23.67
N TYR A 597 10.53 24.42 22.35
CA TYR A 597 10.59 25.73 21.70
C TYR A 597 9.23 26.08 21.08
N THR A 598 8.32 26.63 21.90
CA THR A 598 7.03 27.14 21.41
C THR A 598 7.21 28.23 20.35
N PRO A 599 6.77 28.05 19.09
CA PRO A 599 6.65 29.14 18.14
C PRO A 599 5.49 30.07 18.56
N ASP A 600 5.65 31.38 18.34
CA ASP A 600 4.66 32.40 18.66
C ASP A 600 3.51 32.37 17.63
N TYR A 601 2.45 31.62 17.90
CA TYR A 601 1.27 31.48 17.01
C TYR A 601 0.26 32.64 17.18
N THR A 602 0.70 33.88 16.97
CA THR A 602 -0.20 35.05 17.14
C THR A 602 -1.04 35.43 15.90
N ASN A 603 -1.02 34.67 14.80
CA ASN A 603 -1.94 34.91 13.67
C ASN A 603 -2.18 33.63 12.85
N ILE A 604 -3.23 32.87 13.16
CA ILE A 604 -3.89 32.02 12.15
C ILE A 604 -5.37 32.38 12.19
N SER A 605 -5.75 33.39 11.41
CA SER A 605 -7.15 33.68 11.08
C SER A 605 -7.45 33.10 9.71
N GLU A 606 -7.27 31.79 9.55
CA GLU A 606 -7.73 31.11 8.35
C GLU A 606 -9.06 30.43 8.63
N SER A 607 -9.96 30.56 7.67
CA SER A 607 -11.27 29.90 7.68
C SER A 607 -11.11 28.40 7.86
N ALA A 608 -12.04 27.78 8.59
CA ALA A 608 -12.07 26.34 8.77
C ALA A 608 -11.93 25.62 7.41
N PRO A 609 -10.97 24.68 7.27
CA PRO A 609 -10.70 24.00 6.01
C PRO A 609 -11.91 23.19 5.53
N TYR A 610 -12.24 23.29 4.23
CA TYR A 610 -13.34 22.56 3.60
C TYR A 610 -12.79 21.44 2.71
N SER A 611 -13.48 20.30 2.68
CA SER A 611 -13.12 19.14 1.83
C SER A 611 -13.19 19.47 0.33
N VAL A 612 -12.25 18.90 -0.43
CA VAL A 612 -12.15 18.93 -1.91
C VAL A 612 -13.45 18.53 -2.61
N TYR A 613 -14.28 17.69 -1.98
CA TYR A 613 -15.51 17.17 -2.59
C TYR A 613 -16.78 17.95 -2.24
N ALA A 614 -16.68 19.01 -1.42
CA ALA A 614 -17.86 19.81 -1.04
C ALA A 614 -18.40 20.67 -2.20
N SER A 615 -17.61 20.90 -3.25
CA SER A 615 -17.97 21.77 -4.39
C SER A 615 -18.02 21.07 -5.76
N SER A 616 -17.62 19.80 -5.87
CA SER A 616 -17.74 19.06 -7.13
C SER A 616 -19.19 18.63 -7.32
N ALA A 617 -19.85 19.22 -8.33
CA ALA A 617 -21.23 18.92 -8.65
C ALA A 617 -21.40 17.42 -8.94
N VAL A 618 -21.97 16.70 -7.97
CA VAL A 618 -22.35 15.29 -8.09
C VAL A 618 -23.19 15.15 -9.37
N PRO A 619 -22.80 14.31 -10.34
CA PRO A 619 -23.63 14.02 -11.50
C PRO A 619 -24.99 13.54 -11.02
N SER A 620 -26.05 14.18 -11.50
CA SER A 620 -27.44 13.98 -11.06
C SER A 620 -27.92 12.52 -10.99
N GLN A 621 -27.24 11.59 -11.66
CA GLN A 621 -27.53 10.15 -11.58
C GLN A 621 -27.15 9.49 -10.24
N LEU A 622 -26.10 9.94 -9.54
CA LEU A 622 -25.72 9.38 -8.22
C LEU A 622 -26.64 9.83 -7.08
N SER A 623 -27.22 11.03 -7.16
CA SER A 623 -28.20 11.51 -6.17
C SER A 623 -29.41 10.57 -6.02
N SER A 624 -29.73 9.82 -7.08
CA SER A 624 -30.83 8.85 -7.13
C SER A 624 -30.50 7.49 -6.48
N ILE A 625 -29.22 7.18 -6.30
CA ILE A 625 -28.73 5.96 -5.64
C ILE A 625 -28.68 6.18 -4.12
N VAL A 626 -28.13 7.33 -3.69
CA VAL A 626 -28.06 7.72 -2.27
C VAL A 626 -29.44 7.93 -1.64
N THR A 627 -30.44 8.39 -2.42
CA THR A 627 -31.82 8.51 -1.92
C THR A 627 -32.60 7.19 -1.90
N LYS A 628 -32.15 6.16 -2.63
CA LYS A 628 -32.83 4.84 -2.68
C LYS A 628 -32.35 3.85 -1.62
N SER A 629 -31.19 4.06 -1.00
CA SER A 629 -30.69 3.17 0.08
C SER A 629 -31.49 3.26 1.39
N LYS A 630 -32.40 4.24 1.53
CA LYS A 630 -33.36 4.31 2.65
C LYS A 630 -34.53 3.32 2.55
N SER A 631 -34.64 2.53 1.49
CA SER A 631 -35.63 1.45 1.41
C SER A 631 -34.98 0.11 1.08
N THR A 632 -35.04 -0.80 2.04
CA THR A 632 -34.71 -2.24 1.97
C THR A 632 -34.85 -2.89 0.58
N ALA A 633 -33.73 -3.39 0.03
CA ALA A 633 -33.54 -4.68 -0.64
C ALA A 633 -32.30 -4.66 -1.55
N SER A 634 -31.61 -5.81 -1.61
CA SER A 634 -30.48 -6.17 -2.49
C SER A 634 -30.49 -5.51 -3.87
N ILE A 635 -29.39 -4.88 -4.27
CA ILE A 635 -29.21 -4.35 -5.63
C ILE A 635 -27.97 -5.00 -6.25
N ALA A 636 -28.22 -5.84 -7.26
CA ALA A 636 -27.22 -6.28 -8.22
C ALA A 636 -26.93 -5.13 -9.21
N PHE A 637 -25.66 -4.98 -9.61
CA PHE A 637 -25.23 -4.02 -10.62
C PHE A 637 -25.91 -4.29 -11.98
N PRO A 638 -26.25 -3.23 -12.76
CA PRO A 638 -26.78 -3.40 -14.10
C PRO A 638 -25.64 -3.83 -15.05
N THR A 639 -25.70 -5.07 -15.48
CA THR A 639 -25.03 -5.53 -16.70
C THR A 639 -25.78 -4.97 -17.91
N SER A 640 -25.14 -4.12 -18.70
CA SER A 640 -25.53 -3.97 -20.11
C SER A 640 -24.36 -3.48 -20.96
N PHE A 641 -23.62 -4.44 -21.50
CA PHE A 641 -23.10 -4.38 -22.86
C PHE A 641 -24.29 -4.25 -23.84
N SER A 642 -24.15 -3.39 -24.85
CA SER A 642 -24.85 -3.61 -26.11
C SER A 642 -24.04 -3.08 -27.31
N ALA A 643 -23.62 -4.06 -28.12
CA ALA A 643 -23.13 -4.03 -29.50
C ALA A 643 -21.81 -3.31 -29.81
#